data_AF-A0A7Y3BPQ6-F1
#
_entry.id   AF-A0A7Y3BPQ6-F1
#
_cell.length_a   1.000
_cell.length_b   1.000
_cell.length_c   1.000
_cell.angle_alpha   90.00
_cell.angle_beta   90.00
_cell.angle_gamma   90.00
#
_symmetry.space_group_name_H-M   'P 1'
#
loop_
_entity.id
_entity.type
_entity.pdbx_description
1 polymer ?
#
loop_
_entity_poly.entity_id
_entity_poly.type
_entity_poly.pdbx_seq_one_letter_code
_entity_poly.pdbx_strand_id
1 'polypeptide(L)'
;MSSGPVIGIDLGTTNSVVAVADPQGARVLADGDGVTLTPSVVSFHPSGDVLVGASAKERRLLDAKNTVYSVKRLIGRPFSSYEVKHAQERFAFELSEGPSGGVLVAARGETYTLSEISAFVLRHVRKVAEQALGEECGRAVVTVPANFNELQRSATKAAGRVAGLDVLRIVNEPTAAALAYGYNKTSTERVAVYDFGGGTFDITILQLAGDVFEVLATAGDTFLGGDDVDTVIADHMIGRFLEAHRYDVRQDVQAYERLRAAAEWAKVQLSNKPDIQLCVEELAYGDGGAALNLDYALTRQQLEHMSQPLIARTFDVCEDAMKAAGLRPTQLDNVILVGGSTRIPLLQRMVAEYFGREPQVDIDPDLVVAQGAALHARSLSVPARKAPFAKVSLKKVAQSSGAAGGGDLDDEVTNVGDRPPLPPLPPPPVVRAARKATLPGQAPPPPPPMSLDSVADELADDDLLDAPTRTREPSYAEQPTRGGALDFQPSSTEDASGLLMQIGRQAEEGLESPDQERSSLMMELGEDAFGHDSVPADDVSHVDVDLDLGSQAPAVLRAALDEEVDTVTGAIAVVPPPETVPQAPLLLDVTPLSLGVETVDGYCERIIRRNSAIPAGQTKMFTTARDRQETVVVRICQGEDRRVAENQLLGEVVLDGLRPAARGKVQIAVRFMIDADGTLQVRAQDVGTGQQQQIAIKLIGELPEEQITELRERHEAKLGG
;
A
#
# COMPACT_ATOMS: atom_id res chain seq x y z
N MET A 1 9.51 8.45 -31.36
CA MET A 1 9.43 8.16 -29.91
C MET A 1 9.29 9.51 -29.22
N SER A 2 8.25 9.75 -28.43
CA SER A 2 8.02 11.07 -27.85
C SER A 2 9.17 11.44 -26.91
N SER A 3 9.72 12.64 -27.10
CA SER A 3 10.85 13.19 -26.35
C SER A 3 10.45 13.86 -25.03
N GLY A 4 9.17 13.79 -24.66
CA GLY A 4 8.62 14.47 -23.47
C GLY A 4 9.11 13.88 -22.15
N PRO A 5 8.87 14.58 -21.03
CA PRO A 5 9.34 14.20 -19.70
C PRO A 5 8.78 12.83 -19.29
N VAL A 6 9.55 12.12 -18.45
CA VAL A 6 9.07 10.92 -17.77
C VAL A 6 8.71 11.33 -16.34
N ILE A 7 7.42 11.26 -16.01
CA ILE A 7 6.91 11.67 -14.70
C ILE A 7 6.91 10.49 -13.71
N GLY A 8 7.11 10.80 -12.43
CA GLY A 8 6.91 9.84 -11.33
C GLY A 8 5.55 10.08 -10.70
N ILE A 9 4.71 9.05 -10.63
CA ILE A 9 3.37 9.14 -10.07
C ILE A 9 3.27 8.23 -8.86
N ASP A 10 2.93 8.83 -7.71
CA ASP A 10 2.37 8.10 -6.59
C ASP A 10 0.86 7.97 -6.75
N LEU A 11 0.37 6.76 -7.03
CA LEU A 11 -1.06 6.49 -7.13
C LEU A 11 -1.55 5.95 -5.78
N GLY A 12 -1.80 6.81 -4.79
CA GLY A 12 -2.19 6.35 -3.46
C GLY A 12 -3.66 5.91 -3.32
N THR A 13 -4.01 5.35 -2.16
CA THR A 13 -5.40 4.95 -1.86
C THR A 13 -6.30 6.17 -1.66
N THR A 14 -5.78 7.20 -0.99
CA THR A 14 -6.53 8.40 -0.58
C THR A 14 -6.14 9.61 -1.42
N ASN A 15 -4.84 9.79 -1.67
CA ASN A 15 -4.29 10.89 -2.45
C ASN A 15 -3.28 10.33 -3.45
N SER A 16 -3.17 11.00 -4.60
CA SER A 16 -2.17 10.76 -5.61
C SER A 16 -1.32 12.01 -5.79
N VAL A 17 -0.05 11.81 -6.14
CA VAL A 17 0.96 12.88 -6.28
C VAL A 17 1.77 12.64 -7.54
N VAL A 18 2.17 13.71 -8.22
CA VAL A 18 3.07 13.63 -9.37
C VAL A 18 4.29 14.50 -9.18
N ALA A 19 5.43 13.97 -9.60
CA ALA A 19 6.71 14.64 -9.54
C ALA A 19 7.47 14.47 -10.85
N VAL A 20 8.44 15.35 -11.07
CA VAL A 20 9.44 15.26 -12.13
C VAL A 20 10.82 15.37 -11.50
N ALA A 21 11.82 14.78 -12.13
CA ALA A 21 13.19 14.90 -11.68
C ALA A 21 14.09 15.44 -12.79
N ASP A 22 14.99 16.33 -12.39
CA ASP A 22 16.03 16.93 -13.21
C ASP A 22 17.40 16.73 -12.53
N PRO A 23 18.51 17.28 -13.07
CA PRO A 23 19.83 17.20 -12.45
C PRO A 23 19.94 17.66 -10.99
N GLN A 24 19.08 18.59 -10.56
CA GLN A 24 19.10 19.19 -9.22
C GLN A 24 18.34 18.34 -8.20
N GLY A 25 17.40 17.49 -8.65
CA GLY A 25 16.66 16.57 -7.80
C GLY A 25 15.25 16.30 -8.31
N ALA A 26 14.41 15.71 -7.46
CA ALA A 26 12.99 15.57 -7.74
C ALA A 26 12.19 16.72 -7.13
N ARG A 27 11.22 17.23 -7.89
CA ARG A 27 10.24 18.21 -7.44
C ARG A 27 8.83 17.72 -7.72
N VAL A 28 7.93 17.93 -6.75
CA VAL A 28 6.51 17.67 -6.91
C VAL A 28 5.87 18.76 -7.77
N LEU A 29 4.88 18.38 -8.57
CA LEU A 29 4.11 19.31 -9.39
C LEU A 29 2.78 19.60 -8.69
N ALA A 30 2.38 20.87 -8.72
CA ALA A 30 1.12 21.34 -8.17
C ALA A 30 0.14 21.66 -9.30
N ASP A 31 -1.16 21.67 -8.97
CA ASP A 31 -2.19 22.19 -9.86
C ASP A 31 -2.16 23.73 -9.96
N GLY A 32 -3.12 24.29 -10.70
CA GLY A 32 -3.23 25.75 -10.91
C GLY A 32 -3.46 26.56 -9.63
N ASP A 33 -3.94 25.92 -8.56
CA ASP A 33 -4.19 26.54 -7.25
C ASP A 33 -3.01 26.32 -6.27
N GLY A 34 -1.94 25.66 -6.72
CA GLY A 34 -0.76 25.35 -5.90
C GLY A 34 -0.92 24.12 -5.01
N VAL A 35 -1.96 23.29 -5.23
CA VAL A 35 -2.19 22.07 -4.46
C VAL A 35 -1.40 20.91 -5.06
N THR A 36 -0.67 20.19 -4.22
CA THR A 36 0.20 19.06 -4.62
C THR A 36 -0.46 17.69 -4.44
N LEU A 37 -1.46 17.57 -3.57
CA LEU A 37 -2.17 16.33 -3.29
C LEU A 37 -3.48 16.30 -4.07
N THR A 38 -3.63 15.33 -4.98
CA THR A 38 -4.89 15.08 -5.68
C THR A 38 -5.66 13.96 -4.97
N PRO A 39 -6.85 14.19 -4.40
CA PRO A 39 -7.66 13.11 -3.85
C PRO A 39 -7.96 12.02 -4.89
N SER A 40 -7.74 10.75 -4.52
CA SER A 40 -7.98 9.58 -5.39
C SER A 40 -9.47 9.22 -5.40
N VAL A 41 -10.30 10.18 -5.79
CA VAL A 41 -11.77 10.12 -5.78
C VAL A 41 -12.29 10.46 -7.16
N VAL A 42 -13.29 9.70 -7.62
CA VAL A 42 -13.96 9.88 -8.92
C VAL A 42 -15.47 9.97 -8.71
N SER A 43 -16.11 11.04 -9.18
CA SER A 43 -17.57 11.22 -9.07
C SER A 43 -18.19 11.33 -10.45
N PHE A 44 -19.26 10.55 -10.68
CA PHE A 44 -20.00 10.54 -11.94
C PHE A 44 -21.20 11.48 -11.85
N HIS A 45 -21.09 12.64 -12.47
CA HIS A 45 -22.08 13.72 -12.37
C HIS A 45 -23.36 13.40 -13.19
N PRO A 46 -24.56 13.83 -12.74
CA PRO A 46 -25.79 13.70 -13.52
C PRO A 46 -25.77 14.30 -14.93
N SER A 47 -24.90 15.27 -15.21
CA SER A 47 -24.73 15.88 -16.55
C SER A 47 -24.04 14.94 -17.54
N GLY A 48 -23.39 13.87 -17.07
CA GLY A 48 -22.50 13.03 -17.84
C GLY A 48 -21.01 13.29 -17.58
N ASP A 49 -20.67 14.38 -16.89
CA ASP A 49 -19.28 14.73 -16.57
C ASP A 49 -18.67 13.76 -15.54
N VAL A 50 -17.39 13.47 -15.69
CA VAL A 50 -16.59 12.73 -14.70
C VAL A 50 -15.69 13.70 -13.96
N LEU A 51 -15.94 13.85 -12.66
CA LEU A 51 -15.15 14.70 -11.77
C LEU A 51 -14.10 13.85 -11.06
N VAL A 52 -12.92 14.42 -10.86
CA VAL A 52 -11.77 13.75 -10.22
C VAL A 52 -11.09 14.72 -9.26
N GLY A 53 -10.57 14.22 -8.14
CA GLY A 53 -9.84 15.04 -7.17
C GLY A 53 -10.75 15.72 -6.15
N ALA A 54 -10.43 16.95 -5.78
CA ALA A 54 -11.15 17.71 -4.75
C ALA A 54 -12.64 17.87 -5.07
N SER A 55 -12.98 18.22 -6.32
CA SER A 55 -14.37 18.38 -6.78
C SER A 55 -15.18 17.08 -6.66
N ALA A 56 -14.55 15.93 -6.89
CA ALA A 56 -15.19 14.63 -6.67
C ALA A 56 -15.34 14.32 -5.18
N LYS A 57 -14.33 14.65 -4.35
CA LYS A 57 -14.37 14.45 -2.90
C LYS A 57 -15.50 15.24 -2.24
N GLU A 58 -15.71 16.50 -2.63
CA GLU A 58 -16.82 17.33 -2.12
C GLU A 58 -18.19 16.71 -2.43
N ARG A 59 -18.33 16.13 -3.63
CA ARG A 59 -19.58 15.47 -4.04
C ARG A 59 -19.91 14.20 -3.30
N ARG A 60 -18.95 13.58 -2.60
CA ARG A 60 -19.23 12.41 -1.75
C ARG A 60 -20.35 12.71 -0.74
N LEU A 61 -20.41 13.95 -0.24
CA LEU A 61 -21.43 14.39 0.72
C LEU A 61 -22.82 14.58 0.12
N LEU A 62 -22.93 14.67 -1.21
CA LEU A 62 -24.17 14.91 -1.95
C LEU A 62 -24.65 13.67 -2.72
N ASP A 63 -23.73 12.83 -3.17
CA ASP A 63 -23.96 11.80 -4.18
C ASP A 63 -23.00 10.62 -3.96
N ALA A 64 -23.07 10.03 -2.76
CA ALA A 64 -22.11 9.00 -2.35
C ALA A 64 -22.18 7.74 -3.22
N LYS A 65 -23.38 7.38 -3.70
CA LYS A 65 -23.59 6.20 -4.56
C LYS A 65 -22.86 6.26 -5.90
N ASN A 66 -22.60 7.47 -6.42
CA ASN A 66 -21.90 7.68 -7.68
C ASN A 66 -20.52 8.31 -7.48
N THR A 67 -19.98 8.28 -6.26
CA THR A 67 -18.67 8.82 -5.91
C THR A 67 -17.79 7.72 -5.35
N VAL A 68 -16.79 7.34 -6.13
CA VAL A 68 -15.93 6.17 -5.93
C VAL A 68 -14.59 6.61 -5.33
N TYR A 69 -14.15 5.93 -4.27
CA TYR A 69 -12.93 6.25 -3.52
C TYR A 69 -12.32 4.99 -2.87
N SER A 70 -11.09 5.07 -2.39
CA SER A 70 -10.37 3.96 -1.72
C SER A 70 -10.28 2.64 -2.52
N VAL A 71 -10.41 2.70 -3.85
CA VAL A 71 -10.45 1.50 -4.73
C VAL A 71 -9.13 0.76 -4.85
N LYS A 72 -8.01 1.41 -4.51
CA LYS A 72 -6.67 0.79 -4.55
C LYS A 72 -6.57 -0.46 -3.67
N ARG A 73 -7.39 -0.55 -2.62
CA ARG A 73 -7.51 -1.77 -1.78
C ARG A 73 -8.10 -2.96 -2.55
N LEU A 74 -8.89 -2.70 -3.58
CA LEU A 74 -9.72 -3.69 -4.28
C LEU A 74 -9.19 -4.02 -5.69
N ILE A 75 -8.38 -3.13 -6.28
CA ILE A 75 -7.84 -3.33 -7.62
C ILE A 75 -7.07 -4.67 -7.70
N GLY A 76 -7.31 -5.44 -8.77
CA GLY A 76 -6.68 -6.73 -9.00
C GLY A 76 -7.14 -7.87 -8.06
N ARG A 77 -8.18 -7.66 -7.24
CA ARG A 77 -8.75 -8.72 -6.40
C ARG A 77 -9.93 -9.42 -7.08
N PRO A 78 -10.14 -10.72 -6.79
CA PRO A 78 -11.37 -11.39 -7.19
C PRO A 78 -12.55 -10.87 -6.37
N PHE A 79 -13.75 -10.84 -6.97
CA PHE A 79 -14.97 -10.38 -6.31
C PHE A 79 -15.32 -11.20 -5.07
N SER A 80 -14.97 -12.49 -5.06
CA SER A 80 -15.20 -13.40 -3.94
C SER A 80 -14.26 -13.20 -2.74
N SER A 81 -13.24 -12.34 -2.85
CA SER A 81 -12.23 -12.12 -1.80
C SER A 81 -12.83 -11.55 -0.51
N TYR A 82 -12.15 -11.83 0.60
CA TYR A 82 -12.51 -11.33 1.92
C TYR A 82 -12.59 -9.80 1.93
N GLU A 83 -11.62 -9.12 1.31
CA GLU A 83 -11.52 -7.66 1.29
C GLU A 83 -12.67 -7.03 0.50
N VAL A 84 -13.09 -7.64 -0.61
CA VAL A 84 -14.23 -7.13 -1.40
C VAL A 84 -15.54 -7.29 -0.65
N LYS A 85 -15.75 -8.42 0.04
CA LYS A 85 -16.95 -8.62 0.88
C LYS A 85 -17.06 -7.57 1.97
N HIS A 86 -15.96 -7.26 2.66
CA HIS A 86 -15.95 -6.21 3.69
C HIS A 86 -16.13 -4.81 3.08
N ALA A 87 -15.61 -4.59 1.88
CA ALA A 87 -15.82 -3.33 1.17
C ALA A 87 -17.30 -3.10 0.77
N GLN A 88 -18.03 -4.16 0.39
CA GLN A 88 -19.45 -4.09 0.07
C GLN A 88 -20.31 -3.64 1.25
N GLU A 89 -19.94 -4.01 2.47
CA GLU A 89 -20.64 -3.58 3.68
C GLU A 89 -20.36 -2.12 4.05
N ARG A 90 -19.27 -1.55 3.52
CA ARG A 90 -18.70 -0.30 4.02
C ARG A 90 -18.87 0.87 3.04
N PHE A 91 -18.86 0.62 1.74
CA PHE A 91 -18.94 1.66 0.72
C PHE A 91 -20.38 1.93 0.27
N ALA A 92 -20.67 3.19 -0.02
CA ALA A 92 -21.98 3.61 -0.55
C ALA A 92 -22.19 3.28 -2.03
N PHE A 93 -21.11 3.18 -2.81
CA PHE A 93 -21.17 2.79 -4.23
C PHE A 93 -21.28 1.26 -4.37
N GLU A 94 -21.99 0.82 -5.40
CA GLU A 94 -22.29 -0.59 -5.60
C GLU A 94 -21.11 -1.32 -6.27
N LEU A 95 -20.73 -2.45 -5.68
CA LEU A 95 -19.75 -3.38 -6.22
C LEU A 95 -20.45 -4.61 -6.80
N SER A 96 -20.07 -5.01 -8.01
CA SER A 96 -20.60 -6.19 -8.69
C SER A 96 -19.49 -7.06 -9.29
N GLU A 97 -19.80 -8.34 -9.54
CA GLU A 97 -18.86 -9.27 -10.17
C GLU A 97 -18.80 -9.03 -11.67
N GLY A 98 -17.59 -8.88 -12.20
CA GLY A 98 -17.35 -8.78 -13.63
C GLY A 98 -17.29 -10.15 -14.32
N PRO A 99 -17.36 -10.20 -15.66
CA PRO A 99 -17.34 -11.45 -16.42
C PRO A 99 -16.11 -12.34 -16.19
N SER A 100 -14.99 -11.74 -15.77
CA SER A 100 -13.73 -12.43 -15.46
C SER A 100 -13.56 -12.77 -13.97
N GLY A 101 -14.59 -12.56 -13.14
CA GLY A 101 -14.54 -12.73 -11.68
C GLY A 101 -13.86 -11.57 -10.93
N GLY A 102 -13.46 -10.51 -11.64
CA GLY A 102 -12.94 -9.27 -11.05
C GLY A 102 -14.04 -8.36 -10.51
N VAL A 103 -13.66 -7.26 -9.87
CA VAL A 103 -14.59 -6.29 -9.28
C VAL A 103 -14.96 -5.19 -10.27
N LEU A 104 -16.26 -4.90 -10.38
CA LEU A 104 -16.82 -3.74 -11.06
C LEU A 104 -17.46 -2.79 -10.06
N VAL A 105 -17.51 -1.50 -10.43
CA VAL A 105 -18.28 -0.46 -9.73
C VAL A 105 -19.41 0.00 -10.64
N ALA A 106 -20.63 0.08 -10.12
CA ALA A 106 -21.76 0.67 -10.83
C ALA A 106 -21.90 2.16 -10.48
N ALA A 107 -22.01 2.99 -11.51
CA ALA A 107 -22.27 4.42 -11.36
C ALA A 107 -23.06 4.95 -12.56
N ARG A 108 -24.12 5.72 -12.30
CA ARG A 108 -24.98 6.33 -13.34
C ARG A 108 -25.50 5.35 -14.41
N GLY A 109 -25.82 4.13 -14.00
CA GLY A 109 -26.35 3.09 -14.89
C GLY A 109 -25.30 2.43 -15.79
N GLU A 110 -24.02 2.77 -15.62
CA GLU A 110 -22.89 2.14 -16.27
C GLU A 110 -22.04 1.36 -15.24
N THR A 111 -21.24 0.43 -15.73
CA THR A 111 -20.25 -0.29 -14.93
C THR A 111 -18.83 0.08 -15.37
N TYR A 112 -17.91 0.06 -14.40
CA TYR A 112 -16.51 0.40 -14.58
C TYR A 112 -15.64 -0.61 -13.84
N THR A 113 -14.56 -1.05 -14.47
CA THR A 113 -13.51 -1.79 -13.79
C THR A 113 -12.74 -0.88 -12.84
N LEU A 114 -12.10 -1.45 -11.81
CA LEU A 114 -11.27 -0.65 -10.90
C LEU A 114 -10.02 -0.06 -11.58
N SER A 115 -9.57 -0.68 -12.67
CA SER A 115 -8.51 -0.14 -13.53
C SER A 115 -8.99 1.12 -14.27
N GLU A 116 -10.24 1.16 -14.75
CA GLU A 116 -10.84 2.39 -15.32
C GLU A 116 -10.96 3.49 -14.27
N ILE A 117 -11.47 3.18 -13.06
CA ILE A 117 -11.57 4.17 -11.97
C ILE A 117 -10.18 4.77 -11.68
N SER A 118 -9.16 3.93 -11.57
CA SER A 118 -7.78 4.38 -11.34
C SER A 118 -7.21 5.16 -12.53
N ALA A 119 -7.61 4.84 -13.76
CA ALA A 119 -7.20 5.54 -14.96
C ALA A 119 -7.77 6.98 -15.02
N PHE A 120 -8.97 7.24 -14.49
CA PHE A 120 -9.48 8.60 -14.34
C PHE A 120 -8.58 9.45 -13.44
N VAL A 121 -8.12 8.88 -12.32
CA VAL A 121 -7.16 9.53 -11.41
C VAL A 121 -5.82 9.77 -12.09
N LEU A 122 -5.24 8.75 -12.72
CA LEU A 122 -3.95 8.86 -13.43
C LEU A 122 -4.00 9.90 -14.56
N ARG A 123 -5.11 9.98 -15.29
CA ARG A 123 -5.27 10.99 -16.35
C ARG A 123 -5.40 12.40 -15.79
N HIS A 124 -6.08 12.58 -14.66
CA HIS A 124 -6.15 13.88 -13.97
C HIS A 124 -4.75 14.31 -13.50
N VAL A 125 -4.02 13.41 -12.85
CA VAL A 125 -2.65 13.65 -12.36
C VAL A 125 -1.68 13.93 -13.52
N ARG A 126 -1.81 13.23 -14.65
CA ARG A 126 -1.09 13.54 -15.88
C ARG A 126 -1.41 14.97 -16.36
N LYS A 127 -2.68 15.38 -16.37
CA LYS A 127 -3.08 16.73 -16.79
C LYS A 127 -2.48 17.81 -15.88
N VAL A 128 -2.41 17.56 -14.57
CA VAL A 128 -1.70 18.44 -13.62
C VAL A 128 -0.23 18.58 -14.02
N ALA A 129 0.44 17.47 -14.36
CA ALA A 129 1.82 17.52 -14.82
C ALA A 129 1.99 18.29 -16.14
N GLU A 130 1.12 18.06 -17.12
CA GLU A 130 1.14 18.75 -18.42
C GLU A 130 0.93 20.26 -18.26
N GLN A 131 0.02 20.67 -17.38
CA GLN A 131 -0.21 22.08 -17.04
C GLN A 131 1.01 22.71 -16.34
N ALA A 132 1.59 22.00 -15.37
CA ALA A 132 2.74 22.50 -14.60
C ALA A 132 4.04 22.56 -15.42
N LEU A 133 4.17 21.73 -16.47
CA LEU A 133 5.36 21.65 -17.32
C LEU A 133 5.21 22.41 -18.65
N GLY A 134 3.97 22.63 -19.12
CA GLY A 134 3.69 23.25 -20.41
C GLY A 134 3.96 22.34 -21.61
N GLU A 135 4.06 21.02 -21.41
CA GLU A 135 4.32 20.02 -22.46
C GLU A 135 3.59 18.70 -22.17
N GLU A 136 3.38 17.88 -23.22
CA GLU A 136 2.69 16.60 -23.10
C GLU A 136 3.49 15.55 -22.32
N CYS A 137 2.81 14.85 -21.40
CA CYS A 137 3.41 13.84 -20.53
C CYS A 137 2.90 12.44 -20.90
N GLY A 138 3.59 11.78 -21.83
CA GLY A 138 3.18 10.47 -22.34
C GLY A 138 3.81 9.26 -21.64
N ARG A 139 4.79 9.45 -20.75
CA ARG A 139 5.57 8.36 -20.14
C ARG A 139 5.63 8.51 -18.62
N ALA A 140 5.51 7.41 -17.88
CA ALA A 140 5.50 7.46 -16.43
C ALA A 140 6.16 6.25 -15.76
N VAL A 141 6.65 6.48 -14.54
CA VAL A 141 6.86 5.45 -13.52
C VAL A 141 5.72 5.58 -12.51
N VAL A 142 5.04 4.48 -12.20
CA VAL A 142 3.88 4.47 -11.29
C VAL A 142 4.19 3.59 -10.08
N THR A 143 3.81 4.03 -8.89
CA THR A 143 4.06 3.30 -7.65
C THR A 143 2.96 2.30 -7.30
N VAL A 144 3.34 1.26 -6.56
CA VAL A 144 2.41 0.29 -5.94
C VAL A 144 2.93 -0.13 -4.56
N PRO A 145 2.06 -0.61 -3.64
CA PRO A 145 2.49 -1.14 -2.36
C PRO A 145 3.44 -2.32 -2.54
N ALA A 146 4.41 -2.49 -1.63
CA ALA A 146 5.38 -3.59 -1.73
C ALA A 146 4.69 -4.97 -1.68
N ASN A 147 3.61 -5.09 -0.91
CA ASN A 147 2.85 -6.33 -0.77
C ASN A 147 1.86 -6.61 -1.92
N PHE A 148 1.81 -5.77 -2.96
CA PHE A 148 0.97 -6.05 -4.13
C PHE A 148 1.41 -7.33 -4.84
N ASN A 149 0.43 -8.20 -5.08
CA ASN A 149 0.60 -9.39 -5.89
C ASN A 149 0.59 -9.04 -7.39
N GLU A 150 0.79 -10.06 -8.22
CA GLU A 150 0.93 -9.88 -9.66
C GLU A 150 -0.35 -9.37 -10.35
N LEU A 151 -1.53 -9.79 -9.90
CA LEU A 151 -2.82 -9.32 -10.44
C LEU A 151 -2.97 -7.81 -10.22
N GLN A 152 -2.59 -7.33 -9.04
CA GLN A 152 -2.73 -5.92 -8.65
C GLN A 152 -1.72 -5.03 -9.39
N ARG A 153 -0.49 -5.52 -9.60
CA ARG A 153 0.54 -4.85 -10.42
C ARG A 153 0.11 -4.73 -11.88
N SER A 154 -0.36 -5.83 -12.46
CA SER A 154 -0.86 -5.84 -13.85
C SER A 154 -2.05 -4.90 -14.01
N ALA A 155 -3.02 -4.94 -13.09
CA ALA A 155 -4.18 -4.04 -13.12
C ALA A 155 -3.78 -2.55 -13.02
N THR A 156 -2.80 -2.21 -12.17
CA THR A 156 -2.28 -0.83 -12.06
C THR A 156 -1.57 -0.39 -13.33
N LYS A 157 -0.77 -1.28 -13.95
CA LYS A 157 -0.13 -1.01 -15.24
C LYS A 157 -1.16 -0.79 -16.35
N ALA A 158 -2.22 -1.60 -16.37
CA ALA A 158 -3.33 -1.45 -17.29
C ALA A 158 -4.05 -0.10 -17.10
N ALA A 159 -4.28 0.33 -15.84
CA ALA A 159 -4.85 1.65 -15.55
C ALA A 159 -4.01 2.78 -16.15
N GLY A 160 -2.67 2.70 -16.05
CA GLY A 160 -1.78 3.67 -16.69
C GLY A 160 -1.92 3.71 -18.21
N ARG A 161 -2.03 2.54 -18.87
CA ARG A 161 -2.25 2.47 -20.32
C ARG A 161 -3.59 3.05 -20.75
N VAL A 162 -4.67 2.75 -19.99
CA VAL A 162 -6.01 3.34 -20.22
C VAL A 162 -5.98 4.87 -20.03
N ALA A 163 -5.15 5.37 -19.10
CA ALA A 163 -4.91 6.81 -18.92
C ALA A 163 -4.03 7.44 -20.04
N GLY A 164 -3.60 6.67 -21.03
CA GLY A 164 -2.75 7.13 -22.12
C GLY A 164 -1.28 7.31 -21.75
N LEU A 165 -0.81 6.66 -20.68
CA LEU A 165 0.59 6.65 -20.27
C LEU A 165 1.30 5.38 -20.76
N ASP A 166 2.49 5.55 -21.32
CA ASP A 166 3.47 4.49 -21.45
C ASP A 166 4.16 4.27 -20.09
N VAL A 167 3.71 3.25 -19.37
CA VAL A 167 4.22 2.90 -18.04
C VAL A 167 5.55 2.16 -18.20
N LEU A 168 6.65 2.91 -18.05
CA LEU A 168 8.01 2.40 -18.23
C LEU A 168 8.41 1.42 -17.13
N ARG A 169 7.93 1.64 -15.92
CA ARG A 169 8.22 0.81 -14.74
C ARG A 169 7.10 0.94 -13.69
N ILE A 170 6.82 -0.17 -13.02
CA ILE A 170 6.11 -0.17 -11.73
C ILE A 170 7.16 -0.28 -10.62
N VAL A 171 7.14 0.64 -9.66
CA VAL A 171 8.09 0.65 -8.53
C VAL A 171 7.35 0.48 -7.22
N ASN A 172 7.95 -0.24 -6.28
CA ASN A 172 7.40 -0.35 -4.94
C ASN A 172 7.48 1.02 -4.22
N GLU A 173 6.40 1.44 -3.57
CA GLU A 173 6.30 2.66 -2.76
C GLU A 173 7.46 2.82 -1.78
N PRO A 174 7.79 1.81 -0.94
CA PRO A 174 8.91 1.96 -0.02
C PRO A 174 10.27 2.03 -0.71
N THR A 175 10.44 1.35 -1.85
CA THR A 175 11.66 1.46 -2.66
C THR A 175 11.79 2.86 -3.25
N ALA A 176 10.69 3.46 -3.72
CA ALA A 176 10.67 4.85 -4.17
C ALA A 176 10.99 5.82 -3.02
N ALA A 177 10.36 5.66 -1.86
CA ALA A 177 10.66 6.49 -0.70
C ALA A 177 12.14 6.40 -0.27
N ALA A 178 12.70 5.18 -0.27
CA ALA A 178 14.11 4.96 0.01
C ALA A 178 15.02 5.62 -1.04
N LEU A 179 14.67 5.58 -2.33
CA LEU A 179 15.39 6.28 -3.39
C LEU A 179 15.44 7.79 -3.16
N ALA A 180 14.31 8.41 -2.80
CA ALA A 180 14.27 9.83 -2.47
C ALA A 180 15.13 10.16 -1.25
N TYR A 181 15.05 9.34 -0.21
CA TYR A 181 15.85 9.49 1.01
C TYR A 181 17.36 9.32 0.79
N GLY A 182 17.74 8.32 -0.02
CA GLY A 182 19.12 7.94 -0.30
C GLY A 182 19.77 8.77 -1.41
N TYR A 183 19.02 9.63 -2.09
CA TYR A 183 19.53 10.44 -3.18
C TYR A 183 20.72 11.30 -2.74
N ASN A 184 21.82 11.25 -3.49
CA ASN A 184 23.10 11.93 -3.19
C ASN A 184 23.78 11.51 -1.86
N LYS A 185 23.33 10.45 -1.20
CA LYS A 185 24.02 9.88 -0.03
C LYS A 185 25.01 8.81 -0.46
N THR A 186 26.14 8.76 0.24
CA THR A 186 27.20 7.76 0.01
C THR A 186 27.40 6.82 1.20
N SER A 187 26.69 7.08 2.31
CA SER A 187 26.73 6.24 3.50
C SER A 187 26.10 4.87 3.23
N THR A 188 26.57 3.88 3.98
CA THR A 188 25.91 2.58 4.07
C THR A 188 24.98 2.62 5.28
N GLU A 189 23.69 2.48 5.07
CA GLU A 189 22.66 2.63 6.11
C GLU A 189 21.62 1.53 5.99
N ARG A 190 21.16 1.02 7.13
CA ARG A 190 19.97 0.19 7.23
C ARG A 190 18.79 1.05 7.59
N VAL A 191 17.78 1.05 6.74
CA VAL A 191 16.59 1.88 6.93
C VAL A 191 15.34 1.02 7.00
N ALA A 192 14.37 1.45 7.79
CA ALA A 192 13.00 1.01 7.66
C ALA A 192 12.18 2.09 6.96
N VAL A 193 11.38 1.70 5.97
CA VAL A 193 10.30 2.53 5.45
C VAL A 193 9.00 2.02 6.07
N TYR A 194 8.44 2.82 6.96
CA TYR A 194 7.18 2.57 7.64
C TYR A 194 6.08 3.35 6.91
N ASP A 195 5.28 2.66 6.12
CA ASP A 195 4.21 3.24 5.31
C ASP A 195 2.85 2.96 5.93
N PHE A 196 2.21 4.00 6.47
CA PHE A 196 0.85 3.92 6.98
C PHE A 196 -0.03 4.90 6.21
N GLY A 197 -0.58 4.41 5.10
CA GLY A 197 -1.46 5.16 4.22
C GLY A 197 -2.90 5.24 4.72
N GLY A 198 -3.81 5.65 3.83
CA GLY A 198 -5.25 5.56 4.10
C GLY A 198 -5.78 4.13 4.03
N GLY A 199 -5.10 3.28 3.24
CA GLY A 199 -5.59 1.98 2.86
C GLY A 199 -4.82 0.77 3.40
N THR A 200 -3.51 0.88 3.49
CA THR A 200 -2.63 -0.25 3.75
C THR A 200 -1.56 0.17 4.74
N PHE A 201 -1.00 -0.83 5.40
CA PHE A 201 0.21 -0.69 6.17
C PHE A 201 1.29 -1.56 5.54
N ASP A 202 2.45 -0.99 5.23
CA ASP A 202 3.60 -1.72 4.71
C ASP A 202 4.86 -1.31 5.50
N ILE A 203 5.75 -2.27 5.70
CA ILE A 203 7.05 -2.06 6.32
C ILE A 203 8.10 -2.77 5.51
N THR A 204 9.10 -2.02 5.06
CA THR A 204 10.21 -2.56 4.27
C THR A 204 11.52 -2.20 4.93
N ILE A 205 12.37 -3.21 5.10
CA ILE A 205 13.72 -3.05 5.64
C ILE A 205 14.70 -3.08 4.48
N LEU A 206 15.48 -2.01 4.33
CA LEU A 206 16.43 -1.85 3.23
C LEU A 206 17.86 -1.66 3.74
N GLN A 207 18.81 -2.16 2.98
CA GLN A 207 20.22 -1.80 3.07
C GLN A 207 20.54 -0.86 1.90
N LEU A 208 20.89 0.38 2.23
CA LEU A 208 21.37 1.38 1.29
C LEU A 208 22.90 1.37 1.32
N ALA A 209 23.53 1.36 0.15
CA ALA A 209 24.98 1.42 0.01
C ALA A 209 25.38 2.13 -1.29
N GLY A 210 25.58 3.45 -1.21
CA GLY A 210 25.77 4.30 -2.38
C GLY A 210 24.55 4.21 -3.30
N ASP A 211 24.76 3.82 -4.56
CA ASP A 211 23.69 3.67 -5.56
C ASP A 211 22.97 2.31 -5.48
N VAL A 212 23.27 1.45 -4.50
CA VAL A 212 22.63 0.14 -4.32
C VAL A 212 21.58 0.21 -3.23
N PHE A 213 20.35 -0.17 -3.58
CA PHE A 213 19.18 -0.20 -2.70
C PHE A 213 18.68 -1.64 -2.64
N GLU A 214 19.02 -2.35 -1.56
CA GLU A 214 18.67 -3.76 -1.37
C GLU A 214 17.55 -3.91 -0.35
N VAL A 215 16.43 -4.49 -0.78
CA VAL A 215 15.34 -4.88 0.12
C VAL A 215 15.73 -6.17 0.83
N LEU A 216 15.86 -6.11 2.15
CA LEU A 216 16.17 -7.27 2.99
C LEU A 216 14.91 -8.06 3.34
N ALA A 217 13.83 -7.35 3.64
CA ALA A 217 12.52 -7.93 3.91
C ALA A 217 11.42 -6.90 3.71
N THR A 218 10.24 -7.38 3.34
CA THR A 218 9.01 -6.60 3.35
C THR A 218 7.89 -7.39 4.02
N ALA A 219 6.99 -6.69 4.69
CA ALA A 219 5.74 -7.22 5.23
C ALA A 219 4.67 -6.13 5.16
N GLY A 220 3.40 -6.51 5.26
CA GLY A 220 2.30 -5.55 5.24
C GLY A 220 0.97 -6.14 5.64
N ASP A 221 0.02 -5.26 5.95
CA ASP A 221 -1.39 -5.53 6.15
C ASP A 221 -2.19 -4.72 5.11
N THR A 222 -2.76 -5.42 4.13
CA THR A 222 -3.48 -4.79 3.02
C THR A 222 -4.86 -4.25 3.39
N PHE A 223 -5.29 -4.43 4.65
CA PHE A 223 -6.59 -3.98 5.15
C PHE A 223 -6.45 -3.30 6.52
N LEU A 224 -5.44 -2.44 6.64
CA LEU A 224 -5.17 -1.63 7.82
C LEU A 224 -4.66 -0.26 7.38
N GLY A 225 -5.37 0.81 7.69
CA GLY A 225 -4.99 2.16 7.29
C GLY A 225 -5.78 3.26 7.99
N GLY A 226 -5.61 4.49 7.49
CA GLY A 226 -6.35 5.66 7.96
C GLY A 226 -7.87 5.52 7.90
N ASP A 227 -8.40 4.79 6.92
CA ASP A 227 -9.85 4.53 6.79
C ASP A 227 -10.40 3.75 8.00
N ASP A 228 -9.58 2.91 8.63
CA ASP A 228 -9.96 2.11 9.80
C ASP A 228 -9.98 2.95 11.07
N VAL A 229 -9.07 3.92 11.17
CA VAL A 229 -9.12 4.96 12.20
C VAL A 229 -10.39 5.81 12.03
N ASP A 230 -10.74 6.18 10.79
CA ASP A 230 -11.97 6.94 10.50
C ASP A 230 -13.22 6.18 10.92
N THR A 231 -13.26 4.86 10.70
CA THR A 231 -14.39 4.04 11.12
C THR A 231 -14.53 3.97 12.63
N VAL A 232 -13.45 3.86 13.41
CA VAL A 232 -13.57 3.86 14.88
C VAL A 232 -14.11 5.21 15.39
N ILE A 233 -13.70 6.33 14.80
CA ILE A 233 -14.26 7.65 15.12
C ILE A 233 -15.73 7.73 14.71
N ALA A 234 -16.07 7.21 13.53
CA ALA A 234 -17.43 7.19 13.02
C ALA A 234 -18.36 6.35 13.93
N ASP A 235 -17.94 5.18 14.38
CA ASP A 235 -18.70 4.33 15.30
C ASP A 235 -18.96 5.05 16.64
N HIS A 236 -17.98 5.81 17.13
CA HIS A 236 -18.18 6.65 18.31
C HIS A 236 -19.19 7.78 18.06
N MET A 237 -19.10 8.47 16.91
CA MET A 237 -20.09 9.48 16.51
C MET A 237 -21.50 8.87 16.38
N ILE A 238 -21.64 7.67 15.81
CA ILE A 238 -22.91 6.93 15.70
C ILE A 238 -23.51 6.69 17.09
N GLY A 239 -22.70 6.22 18.04
CA GLY A 239 -23.15 5.99 19.42
C GLY A 239 -23.70 7.25 20.07
N ARG A 240 -23.01 8.39 19.89
CA ARG A 240 -23.45 9.70 20.40
C ARG A 240 -24.73 10.20 19.73
N PHE A 241 -24.84 10.02 18.41
CA PHE A 241 -26.03 10.41 17.65
C PHE A 241 -27.26 9.57 18.05
N LEU A 242 -27.07 8.26 18.20
CA LEU A 242 -28.12 7.33 18.64
C LEU A 242 -28.56 7.63 20.08
N GLU A 243 -27.64 7.98 20.97
CA GLU A 243 -27.94 8.40 22.34
C GLU A 243 -28.81 9.67 22.36
N ALA A 244 -28.45 10.68 21.55
CA ALA A 244 -29.13 11.97 21.51
C ALA A 244 -30.50 11.92 20.83
N HIS A 245 -30.61 11.22 19.69
CA HIS A 245 -31.78 11.30 18.81
C HIS A 245 -32.56 9.99 18.67
N ARG A 246 -32.07 8.89 19.25
CA ARG A 246 -32.65 7.54 19.08
C ARG A 246 -32.78 7.11 17.61
N TYR A 247 -31.93 7.66 16.75
CA TYR A 247 -31.85 7.36 15.32
C TYR A 247 -30.52 6.67 15.00
N ASP A 248 -30.57 5.54 14.31
CA ASP A 248 -29.37 4.85 13.82
C ASP A 248 -29.02 5.30 12.41
N VAL A 249 -27.99 6.15 12.31
CA VAL A 249 -27.54 6.76 11.05
C VAL A 249 -27.08 5.73 10.00
N ARG A 250 -26.76 4.49 10.41
CA ARG A 250 -26.37 3.42 9.49
C ARG A 250 -27.51 2.96 8.58
N GLN A 251 -28.75 3.28 8.93
CA GLN A 251 -29.93 2.99 8.10
C GLN A 251 -30.03 3.91 6.87
N ASP A 252 -29.32 5.05 6.88
CA ASP A 252 -29.24 5.99 5.78
C ASP A 252 -27.80 6.07 5.26
N VAL A 253 -27.58 5.52 4.06
CA VAL A 253 -26.27 5.48 3.40
C VAL A 253 -25.66 6.87 3.23
N GLN A 254 -26.46 7.88 2.88
CA GLN A 254 -25.96 9.24 2.63
C GLN A 254 -25.61 9.93 3.95
N ALA A 255 -26.43 9.73 4.99
CA ALA A 255 -26.14 10.23 6.33
C ALA A 255 -24.85 9.61 6.89
N TYR A 256 -24.70 8.29 6.77
CA TYR A 256 -23.51 7.59 7.23
C TYR A 256 -22.23 8.07 6.53
N GLU A 257 -22.29 8.35 5.22
CA GLU A 257 -21.13 8.89 4.48
C GLU A 257 -20.76 10.31 4.90
N ARG A 258 -21.74 11.17 5.20
CA ARG A 258 -21.47 12.50 5.78
C ARG A 258 -20.76 12.38 7.12
N LEU A 259 -21.19 11.45 7.96
CA LEU A 259 -20.56 11.16 9.24
C LEU A 259 -19.13 10.62 9.06
N ARG A 260 -18.88 9.70 8.12
CA ARG A 260 -17.53 9.21 7.82
C ARG A 260 -16.59 10.31 7.33
N ALA A 261 -17.07 11.24 6.51
CA ALA A 261 -16.29 12.39 6.09
C ALA A 261 -15.96 13.34 7.27
N ALA A 262 -16.91 13.55 8.19
CA ALA A 262 -16.66 14.30 9.43
C ALA A 262 -15.64 13.59 10.34
N ALA A 263 -15.65 12.26 10.39
CA ALA A 263 -14.68 11.46 11.12
C ALA A 263 -13.26 11.58 10.54
N GLU A 264 -13.11 11.50 9.21
CA GLU A 264 -11.83 11.75 8.52
C GLU A 264 -11.31 13.16 8.83
N TRP A 265 -12.17 14.17 8.75
CA TRP A 265 -11.81 15.54 9.09
C TRP A 265 -11.34 15.65 10.54
N ALA A 266 -12.08 15.07 11.50
CA ALA A 266 -11.74 15.07 12.91
C ALA A 266 -10.36 14.43 13.17
N LYS A 267 -10.08 13.27 12.55
CA LYS A 267 -8.78 12.60 12.61
C LYS A 267 -7.66 13.54 12.17
N VAL A 268 -7.79 14.14 10.99
CA VAL A 268 -6.76 15.02 10.40
C VAL A 268 -6.53 16.26 11.27
N GLN A 269 -7.58 16.87 11.80
CA GLN A 269 -7.45 18.03 12.69
C GLN A 269 -6.73 17.68 13.99
N LEU A 270 -7.04 16.53 14.60
CA LEU A 270 -6.45 16.10 15.87
C LEU A 270 -4.98 15.69 15.78
N SER A 271 -4.46 15.44 14.57
CA SER A 271 -3.01 15.31 14.34
C SER A 271 -2.25 16.58 14.71
N ASN A 272 -2.88 17.75 14.59
CA ASN A 272 -2.24 19.06 14.87
C ASN A 272 -2.85 19.78 16.08
N LYS A 273 -4.13 19.54 16.39
CA LYS A 273 -4.85 20.18 17.50
C LYS A 273 -5.03 19.25 18.70
N PRO A 274 -5.05 19.77 19.94
CA PRO A 274 -5.29 18.94 21.12
C PRO A 274 -6.75 18.46 21.23
N ASP A 275 -7.69 19.20 20.65
CA ASP A 275 -9.11 18.90 20.63
C ASP A 275 -9.81 19.56 19.43
N ILE A 276 -11.05 19.12 19.17
CA ILE A 276 -11.94 19.68 18.17
C ILE A 276 -13.37 19.80 18.70
N GLN A 277 -14.12 20.72 18.10
CA GLN A 277 -15.59 20.77 18.14
C GLN A 277 -16.10 20.87 16.71
N LEU A 278 -17.13 20.11 16.38
CA LEU A 278 -17.80 20.17 15.09
C LEU A 278 -19.30 19.94 15.24
N CYS A 279 -20.08 20.54 14.36
CA CYS A 279 -21.50 20.26 14.19
C CYS A 279 -21.72 19.68 12.79
N VAL A 280 -22.29 18.48 12.70
CA VAL A 280 -22.76 17.92 11.43
C VAL A 280 -24.23 18.25 11.29
N GLU A 281 -24.52 19.25 10.47
CA GLU A 281 -25.87 19.75 10.22
C GLU A 281 -26.68 18.79 9.33
N GLU A 282 -27.98 18.72 9.62
CA GLU A 282 -28.98 17.93 8.90
C GLU A 282 -28.53 16.48 8.62
N LEU A 283 -27.84 15.87 9.58
CA LEU A 283 -27.26 14.53 9.42
C LEU A 283 -28.33 13.48 9.12
N ALA A 284 -29.49 13.57 9.76
CA ALA A 284 -30.66 12.76 9.45
C ALA A 284 -31.95 13.58 9.63
N TYR A 285 -33.09 12.98 9.31
CA TYR A 285 -34.40 13.58 9.54
C TYR A 285 -35.24 12.67 10.45
N GLY A 286 -35.78 13.24 11.52
CA GLY A 286 -36.65 12.56 12.46
C GLY A 286 -38.12 12.59 12.03
N ASP A 287 -39.01 12.17 12.94
CA ASP A 287 -40.45 12.20 12.71
C ASP A 287 -40.93 13.59 12.29
N GLY A 288 -41.78 13.64 11.25
CA GLY A 288 -42.29 14.90 10.70
C GLY A 288 -41.28 15.70 9.87
N GLY A 289 -40.10 15.14 9.55
CA GLY A 289 -39.10 15.78 8.69
C GLY A 289 -38.20 16.79 9.41
N ALA A 290 -38.15 16.77 10.75
CA ALA A 290 -37.27 17.64 11.51
C ALA A 290 -35.79 17.24 11.31
N ALA A 291 -34.94 18.21 10.97
CA ALA A 291 -33.50 17.97 10.84
C ALA A 291 -32.86 17.59 12.18
N LEU A 292 -32.03 16.55 12.16
CA LEU A 292 -31.28 16.05 13.31
C LEU A 292 -29.80 16.35 13.09
N ASN A 293 -29.21 17.13 13.99
CA ASN A 293 -27.81 17.55 13.94
C ASN A 293 -26.95 16.73 14.91
N LEU A 294 -25.66 16.58 14.62
CA LEU A 294 -24.69 16.01 15.54
C LEU A 294 -23.73 17.10 16.05
N ASP A 295 -23.90 17.52 17.30
CA ASP A 295 -22.86 18.27 18.01
C ASP A 295 -21.84 17.30 18.61
N TYR A 296 -20.58 17.44 18.23
CA TYR A 296 -19.54 16.50 18.58
C TYR A 296 -18.25 17.19 19.01
N ALA A 297 -17.67 16.69 20.11
CA ALA A 297 -16.37 17.10 20.60
C ALA A 297 -15.50 15.87 20.80
N LEU A 298 -14.22 15.99 20.44
CA LEU A 298 -13.25 14.90 20.58
C LEU A 298 -11.87 15.48 20.90
N THR A 299 -11.21 14.89 21.89
CA THR A 299 -9.82 15.21 22.23
C THR A 299 -8.85 14.28 21.52
N ARG A 300 -7.60 14.72 21.35
CA ARG A 300 -6.52 13.88 20.82
C ARG A 300 -6.33 12.64 21.68
N GLN A 301 -6.39 12.76 23.01
CA GLN A 301 -6.24 11.62 23.92
C GLN A 301 -7.31 10.54 23.69
N GLN A 302 -8.56 10.93 23.43
CA GLN A 302 -9.63 10.00 23.10
C GLN A 302 -9.40 9.31 21.75
N LEU A 303 -8.98 10.07 20.72
CA LEU A 303 -8.59 9.50 19.42
C LEU A 303 -7.45 8.48 19.59
N GLU A 304 -6.42 8.84 20.34
CA GLU A 304 -5.28 7.97 20.61
C GLU A 304 -5.73 6.68 21.30
N HIS A 305 -6.59 6.75 22.31
CA HIS A 305 -7.14 5.57 22.97
C HIS A 305 -7.94 4.66 22.01
N MET A 306 -8.79 5.26 21.16
CA MET A 306 -9.61 4.54 20.18
C MET A 306 -8.78 3.89 19.07
N SER A 307 -7.72 4.55 18.61
CA SER A 307 -6.87 4.09 17.50
C SER A 307 -5.71 3.19 17.93
N GLN A 308 -5.37 3.16 19.22
CA GLN A 308 -4.25 2.38 19.75
C GLN A 308 -4.26 0.90 19.34
N PRO A 309 -5.39 0.16 19.36
CA PRO A 309 -5.39 -1.24 18.93
C PRO A 309 -5.05 -1.43 17.44
N LEU A 310 -5.46 -0.48 16.59
CA LEU A 310 -5.14 -0.49 15.16
C LEU A 310 -3.67 -0.18 14.93
N ILE A 311 -3.12 0.81 15.64
CA ILE A 311 -1.71 1.17 15.57
C ILE A 311 -0.84 0.05 16.15
N ALA A 312 -1.26 -0.63 17.22
CA ALA A 312 -0.51 -1.75 17.79
C ALA A 312 -0.32 -2.91 16.79
N ARG A 313 -1.32 -3.20 15.96
CA ARG A 313 -1.23 -4.23 14.91
C ARG A 313 -0.11 -3.99 13.90
N THR A 314 0.26 -2.73 13.63
CA THR A 314 1.35 -2.44 12.70
C THR A 314 2.71 -2.92 13.23
N PHE A 315 2.87 -2.99 14.55
CA PHE A 315 4.12 -3.44 15.19
C PHE A 315 4.28 -4.97 15.16
N ASP A 316 3.18 -5.73 15.13
CA ASP A 316 3.24 -7.17 14.86
C ASP A 316 3.82 -7.44 13.46
N VAL A 317 3.40 -6.65 12.48
CA VAL A 317 3.92 -6.71 11.11
C VAL A 317 5.37 -6.21 11.02
N CYS A 318 5.73 -5.18 11.79
CA CYS A 318 7.14 -4.74 11.92
C CYS A 318 8.02 -5.86 12.47
N GLU A 319 7.59 -6.56 13.51
CA GLU A 319 8.33 -7.67 14.11
C GLU A 319 8.56 -8.80 13.10
N ASP A 320 7.55 -9.12 12.27
CA ASP A 320 7.67 -10.11 11.20
C ASP A 320 8.71 -9.71 10.14
N ALA A 321 8.73 -8.45 9.71
CA ALA A 321 9.73 -7.94 8.77
C ALA A 321 11.15 -7.94 9.38
N MET A 322 11.29 -7.52 10.64
CA MET A 322 12.58 -7.50 11.34
C MET A 322 13.15 -8.92 11.52
N LYS A 323 12.31 -9.90 11.90
CA LYS A 323 12.67 -11.31 11.95
C LYS A 323 13.12 -11.84 10.60
N ALA A 324 12.38 -11.51 9.52
CA ALA A 324 12.72 -11.94 8.16
C ALA A 324 14.05 -11.35 7.68
N ALA A 325 14.34 -10.08 8.03
CA ALA A 325 15.61 -9.43 7.75
C ALA A 325 16.77 -9.94 8.65
N GLY A 326 16.48 -10.65 9.73
CA GLY A 326 17.46 -11.11 10.70
C GLY A 326 18.08 -9.98 11.53
N LEU A 327 17.30 -8.93 11.80
CA LEU A 327 17.74 -7.71 12.50
C LEU A 327 16.89 -7.45 13.75
N ARG A 328 17.48 -6.80 14.74
CA ARG A 328 16.75 -6.19 15.86
C ARG A 328 16.34 -4.75 15.50
N PRO A 329 15.21 -4.22 16.00
CA PRO A 329 14.76 -2.86 15.69
C PRO A 329 15.83 -1.78 15.93
N THR A 330 16.57 -1.91 17.02
CA THR A 330 17.64 -0.98 17.41
C THR A 330 18.91 -1.06 16.54
N GLN A 331 18.95 -1.93 15.52
CA GLN A 331 20.06 -2.03 14.55
C GLN A 331 19.81 -1.23 13.27
N LEU A 332 18.67 -0.56 13.16
CA LEU A 332 18.38 0.33 12.06
C LEU A 332 19.06 1.68 12.27
N ASP A 333 19.65 2.19 11.20
CA ASP A 333 20.29 3.49 11.17
C ASP A 333 19.28 4.61 10.98
N ASN A 334 18.14 4.38 10.30
CA ASN A 334 17.06 5.36 10.13
C ASN A 334 15.67 4.73 9.95
N VAL A 335 14.62 5.48 10.28
CA VAL A 335 13.22 5.12 10.03
C VAL A 335 12.57 6.25 9.24
N ILE A 336 12.00 5.93 8.09
CA ILE A 336 11.35 6.86 7.17
C ILE A 336 9.84 6.63 7.28
N LEU A 337 9.09 7.68 7.59
CA LEU A 337 7.63 7.62 7.63
C LEU A 337 7.06 7.97 6.25
N VAL A 338 6.11 7.19 5.80
CA VAL A 338 5.38 7.37 4.54
C VAL A 338 3.88 7.27 4.80
N GLY A 339 3.10 8.09 4.10
CA GLY A 339 1.64 8.09 4.17
C GLY A 339 1.09 9.00 5.27
N GLY A 340 0.03 9.75 4.93
CA GLY A 340 -0.53 10.78 5.81
C GLY A 340 -1.02 10.30 7.18
N SER A 341 -1.36 9.02 7.35
CA SER A 341 -1.76 8.49 8.66
C SER A 341 -0.58 8.39 9.64
N THR A 342 0.67 8.46 9.16
CA THR A 342 1.86 8.56 10.03
C THR A 342 1.97 9.90 10.76
N ARG A 343 1.16 10.90 10.40
CA ARG A 343 1.07 12.19 11.12
C ARG A 343 0.37 12.08 12.46
N ILE A 344 -0.26 10.94 12.79
CA ILE A 344 -0.90 10.72 14.09
C ILE A 344 0.18 10.72 15.18
N PRO A 345 0.13 11.63 16.19
CA PRO A 345 1.20 11.76 17.18
C PRO A 345 1.48 10.49 17.99
N LEU A 346 0.44 9.71 18.34
CA LEU A 346 0.63 8.42 19.02
C LEU A 346 1.49 7.46 18.19
N LEU A 347 1.24 7.38 16.88
CA LEU A 347 1.98 6.49 15.98
C LEU A 347 3.47 6.87 15.97
N GLN A 348 3.80 8.16 15.81
CA GLN A 348 5.18 8.61 15.80
C GLN A 348 5.91 8.26 17.10
N ARG A 349 5.25 8.43 18.26
CA ARG A 349 5.81 8.04 19.56
C ARG A 349 6.04 6.53 19.65
N MET A 350 5.08 5.71 19.20
CA MET A 350 5.21 4.26 19.22
C MET A 350 6.31 3.77 18.27
N VAL A 351 6.46 4.39 17.10
CA VAL A 351 7.57 4.12 16.17
C VAL A 351 8.91 4.46 16.82
N ALA A 352 9.01 5.64 17.46
CA ALA A 352 10.23 6.05 18.13
C ALA A 352 10.62 5.09 19.26
N GLU A 353 9.65 4.65 20.07
CA GLU A 353 9.83 3.68 21.14
C GLU A 353 10.28 2.32 20.61
N TYR A 354 9.59 1.77 19.61
CA TYR A 354 9.86 0.43 19.07
C TYR A 354 11.23 0.32 18.40
N PHE A 355 11.59 1.30 17.57
CA PHE A 355 12.89 1.30 16.89
C PHE A 355 14.03 1.88 17.76
N GLY A 356 13.69 2.47 18.91
CA GLY A 356 14.65 3.10 19.81
C GLY A 356 15.30 4.36 19.24
N ARG A 357 14.64 5.03 18.29
CA ARG A 357 15.13 6.24 17.63
C ARG A 357 14.01 7.06 17.00
N GLU A 358 14.20 8.37 16.94
CA GLU A 358 13.25 9.25 16.26
C GLU A 358 13.20 8.96 14.75
N PRO A 359 11.98 8.96 14.15
CA PRO A 359 11.83 8.91 12.70
C PRO A 359 12.40 10.16 12.01
N GLN A 360 12.71 10.03 10.72
CA GLN A 360 13.18 11.12 9.88
C GLN A 360 12.09 12.19 9.68
N VAL A 361 12.42 13.45 9.97
CA VAL A 361 11.48 14.59 9.90
C VAL A 361 11.66 15.48 8.69
N ASP A 362 12.80 15.42 8.00
CA ASP A 362 13.12 16.24 6.83
C ASP A 362 12.44 15.75 5.54
N ILE A 363 11.56 14.75 5.66
CA ILE A 363 10.89 14.07 4.56
C ILE A 363 9.40 14.30 4.75
N ASP A 364 8.74 14.84 3.72
CA ASP A 364 7.28 14.91 3.74
C ASP A 364 6.70 13.52 3.43
N PRO A 365 5.99 12.89 4.39
CA PRO A 365 5.45 11.54 4.22
C PRO A 365 4.43 11.43 3.08
N ASP A 366 3.82 12.54 2.64
CA ASP A 366 2.84 12.55 1.55
C ASP A 366 3.49 12.73 0.17
N LEU A 367 4.75 13.15 0.08
CA LEU A 367 5.40 13.55 -1.18
C LEU A 367 6.57 12.64 -1.60
N VAL A 368 7.21 12.00 -0.62
CA VAL A 368 8.48 11.27 -0.81
C VAL A 368 8.40 10.14 -1.83
N VAL A 369 7.25 9.46 -1.91
CA VAL A 369 7.03 8.35 -2.84
C VAL A 369 7.06 8.85 -4.29
N ALA A 370 6.33 9.92 -4.60
CA ALA A 370 6.32 10.50 -5.95
C ALA A 370 7.70 11.04 -6.34
N GLN A 371 8.40 11.69 -5.41
CA GLN A 371 9.79 12.15 -5.63
C GLN A 371 10.72 10.99 -5.98
N GLY A 372 10.62 9.88 -5.26
CA GLY A 372 11.35 8.65 -5.53
C GLY A 372 11.05 8.04 -6.90
N ALA A 373 9.77 7.98 -7.26
CA ALA A 373 9.33 7.52 -8.57
C ALA A 373 9.89 8.41 -9.70
N ALA A 374 9.96 9.72 -9.49
CA ALA A 374 10.53 10.67 -10.45
C ALA A 374 12.05 10.52 -10.60
N LEU A 375 12.77 10.31 -9.50
CA LEU A 375 14.21 9.98 -9.55
C LEU A 375 14.46 8.68 -10.33
N HIS A 376 13.62 7.66 -10.11
CA HIS A 376 13.69 6.42 -10.87
C HIS A 376 13.39 6.65 -12.36
N ALA A 377 12.34 7.43 -12.67
CA ALA A 377 11.97 7.81 -14.04
C ALA A 377 13.13 8.48 -14.79
N ARG A 378 13.85 9.40 -14.14
CA ARG A 378 15.05 10.04 -14.71
C ARG A 378 16.15 9.02 -15.01
N SER A 379 16.35 8.02 -14.16
CA SER A 379 17.38 7.00 -14.41
C SER A 379 17.08 6.12 -15.64
N LEU A 380 15.80 5.97 -16.01
CA LEU A 380 15.35 5.21 -17.18
C LEU A 380 15.38 6.02 -18.47
N SER A 381 15.35 7.36 -18.38
CA SER A 381 15.37 8.26 -19.55
C SER A 381 16.78 8.57 -20.06
N VAL A 382 17.82 8.31 -19.26
CA VAL A 382 19.23 8.50 -19.63
C VAL A 382 19.77 7.22 -20.31
N PRO A 383 20.45 7.30 -21.47
CA PRO A 383 21.01 6.13 -22.14
C PRO A 383 22.04 5.39 -21.28
N ALA A 384 21.78 4.13 -20.95
CA ALA A 384 22.73 3.29 -20.21
C ALA A 384 24.02 3.06 -21.02
N ARG A 385 25.19 3.27 -20.41
CA ARG A 385 26.47 2.78 -20.97
C ARG A 385 26.51 1.25 -20.84
N LYS A 386 26.92 0.55 -21.90
CA LYS A 386 27.38 -0.84 -21.80
C LYS A 386 28.65 -0.87 -20.94
N ALA A 387 28.52 -1.11 -19.65
CA ALA A 387 29.68 -1.44 -18.81
C ALA A 387 30.17 -2.85 -19.18
N PRO A 388 31.48 -3.10 -19.28
CA PRO A 388 31.99 -4.46 -19.34
C PRO A 388 31.63 -5.14 -18.01
N PHE A 389 30.91 -6.27 -18.07
CA PHE A 389 30.56 -7.06 -16.89
C PHE A 389 31.82 -7.42 -16.09
N ALA A 390 32.14 -6.65 -15.06
CA ALA A 390 32.99 -7.12 -13.98
C ALA A 390 32.12 -8.05 -13.13
N LYS A 391 32.53 -9.32 -13.01
CA LYS A 391 31.89 -10.30 -12.13
C LYS A 391 31.89 -9.74 -10.70
N VAL A 392 30.75 -9.23 -10.24
CA VAL A 392 30.52 -8.98 -8.81
C VAL A 392 30.40 -10.36 -8.16
N SER A 393 31.48 -10.82 -7.52
CA SER A 393 31.42 -11.97 -6.63
C SER A 393 30.67 -11.55 -5.36
N LEU A 394 29.42 -12.00 -5.24
CA LEU A 394 28.72 -12.03 -3.96
C LEU A 394 29.56 -12.85 -2.98
N LYS A 395 30.21 -12.18 -2.02
CA LYS A 395 30.84 -12.87 -0.90
C LYS A 395 29.73 -13.45 -0.05
N LYS A 396 29.58 -14.77 -0.11
CA LYS A 396 28.80 -15.56 0.85
C LYS A 396 29.29 -15.19 2.25
N VAL A 397 28.44 -14.59 3.07
CA VAL A 397 28.73 -14.38 4.49
C VAL A 397 28.79 -15.76 5.14
N ALA A 398 30.02 -16.26 5.29
CA ALA A 398 30.29 -17.46 6.06
C ALA A 398 30.10 -17.12 7.54
N GLN A 399 29.28 -17.91 8.21
CA GLN A 399 29.16 -17.91 9.67
C GLN A 399 30.56 -18.10 10.28
N SER A 400 30.97 -17.13 11.09
CA SER A 400 32.19 -17.19 11.87
C SER A 400 32.08 -18.28 12.93
N SER A 401 32.81 -19.38 12.75
CA SER A 401 33.25 -20.23 13.85
C SER A 401 34.74 -19.98 14.07
N GLY A 402 35.10 -19.70 15.33
CA GLY A 402 36.39 -19.15 15.73
C GLY A 402 37.57 -20.07 15.44
N ALA A 403 38.70 -19.43 15.15
CA ALA A 403 40.00 -20.06 14.96
C ALA A 403 40.71 -20.35 16.29
N ALA A 404 41.32 -21.53 16.36
CA ALA A 404 42.58 -21.84 17.04
C ALA A 404 43.04 -23.19 16.45
N GLY A 405 44.23 -23.45 15.94
CA GLY A 405 45.46 -22.70 15.74
C GLY A 405 46.54 -23.74 15.37
N GLY A 406 47.38 -23.43 14.38
CA GLY A 406 48.74 -23.99 14.22
C GLY A 406 48.92 -25.35 13.52
N GLY A 407 49.79 -25.37 12.50
CA GLY A 407 50.63 -26.53 12.16
C GLY A 407 50.68 -26.90 10.67
N ASP A 408 51.78 -26.51 10.02
CA ASP A 408 52.20 -26.91 8.66
C ASP A 408 52.41 -28.43 8.50
N LEU A 409 52.28 -28.94 7.25
CA LEU A 409 53.26 -29.74 6.48
C LEU A 409 52.59 -30.73 5.48
N ASP A 410 52.88 -30.49 4.19
CA ASP A 410 53.20 -31.36 3.05
C ASP A 410 52.54 -32.74 2.79
N ASP A 411 52.14 -32.88 1.51
CA ASP A 411 52.13 -34.04 0.60
C ASP A 411 51.88 -35.48 1.12
N GLU A 412 50.82 -36.14 0.61
CA GLU A 412 50.96 -37.38 -0.18
C GLU A 412 49.62 -37.93 -0.70
N VAL A 413 49.63 -38.36 -1.96
CA VAL A 413 48.59 -39.14 -2.63
C VAL A 413 48.80 -40.62 -2.32
N THR A 414 47.86 -41.29 -1.65
CA THR A 414 47.73 -42.76 -1.74
C THR A 414 46.27 -43.22 -1.76
N ASN A 415 46.07 -44.34 -2.44
CA ASN A 415 44.82 -44.93 -2.88
C ASN A 415 44.51 -46.21 -2.07
N VAL A 416 43.21 -46.51 -1.94
CA VAL A 416 42.54 -47.80 -1.60
C VAL A 416 42.60 -48.35 -0.16
N GLY A 417 41.42 -48.68 0.37
CA GLY A 417 41.18 -49.99 1.00
C GLY A 417 40.92 -50.03 2.51
N ASP A 418 39.77 -50.59 2.88
CA ASP A 418 39.39 -51.16 4.18
C ASP A 418 39.38 -50.24 5.43
N ARG A 419 38.19 -49.69 5.72
CA ARG A 419 37.80 -49.30 7.09
C ARG A 419 36.82 -50.32 7.67
N PRO A 420 37.00 -50.77 8.92
CA PRO A 420 35.99 -51.58 9.61
C PRO A 420 34.70 -50.77 9.83
N PRO A 421 33.52 -51.42 9.93
CA PRO A 421 32.26 -50.71 10.14
C PRO A 421 32.29 -49.98 11.48
N LEU A 422 31.81 -48.73 11.48
CA LEU A 422 31.61 -47.95 12.69
C LEU A 422 30.66 -48.66 13.65
N PRO A 423 30.88 -48.61 14.97
CA PRO A 423 29.93 -49.14 15.93
C PRO A 423 28.60 -48.37 15.85
N PRO A 424 27.45 -49.04 16.09
CA PRO A 424 26.16 -48.36 16.06
C PRO A 424 26.08 -47.30 17.16
N LEU A 425 25.46 -46.17 16.81
CA LEU A 425 25.18 -45.08 17.75
C LEU A 425 24.26 -45.58 18.88
N PRO A 426 24.46 -45.11 20.13
CA PRO A 426 23.54 -45.43 21.23
C PRO A 426 22.15 -44.83 20.99
N PRO A 427 21.07 -45.50 21.42
CA PRO A 427 19.72 -44.97 21.29
C PRO A 427 19.53 -43.72 22.18
N PRO A 428 18.63 -42.79 21.78
CA PRO A 428 18.34 -41.61 22.57
C PRO A 428 17.67 -41.97 23.91
N PRO A 429 17.82 -41.15 24.96
CA PRO A 429 17.29 -41.45 26.29
C PRO A 429 15.75 -41.41 26.29
N VAL A 430 15.16 -42.44 26.89
CA VAL A 430 13.72 -42.56 27.12
C VAL A 430 13.31 -41.63 28.26
N VAL A 431 12.55 -40.57 27.96
CA VAL A 431 11.92 -39.72 28.97
C VAL A 431 10.62 -40.37 29.43
N ARG A 432 10.57 -40.79 30.71
CA ARG A 432 9.37 -41.31 31.36
C ARG A 432 8.39 -40.17 31.65
N ALA A 433 7.13 -40.38 31.28
CA ALA A 433 6.01 -39.48 31.55
C ALA A 433 5.78 -39.32 33.07
N ALA A 434 5.78 -38.08 33.54
CA ALA A 434 5.30 -37.69 34.86
C ALA A 434 3.90 -37.05 34.75
N ARG A 435 3.11 -37.27 35.80
CA ARG A 435 1.64 -37.15 35.88
C ARG A 435 1.13 -35.71 35.70
N LYS A 436 -0.03 -35.58 35.03
CA LYS A 436 -0.85 -34.36 34.93
C LYS A 436 -1.26 -33.83 36.32
N ALA A 437 -0.98 -32.57 36.59
CA ALA A 437 -1.67 -31.76 37.59
C ALA A 437 -2.73 -30.92 36.88
N THR A 438 -3.95 -30.90 37.43
CA THR A 438 -5.14 -30.23 36.91
C THR A 438 -5.09 -28.73 37.22
N LEU A 439 -5.35 -27.87 36.22
CA LEU A 439 -5.67 -26.44 36.41
C LEU A 439 -7.16 -26.23 36.06
N PRO A 440 -7.91 -25.40 36.80
CA PRO A 440 -9.33 -25.15 36.54
C PRO A 440 -9.55 -23.97 35.57
N GLY A 441 -10.56 -24.12 34.70
CA GLY A 441 -11.35 -23.01 34.15
C GLY A 441 -10.82 -22.30 32.89
N GLN A 442 -11.05 -22.88 31.71
CA GLN A 442 -11.20 -22.12 30.46
C GLN A 442 -12.61 -22.34 29.93
N ALA A 443 -13.30 -21.25 29.60
CA ALA A 443 -14.62 -21.27 28.99
C ALA A 443 -14.59 -21.99 27.62
N PRO A 444 -15.66 -22.69 27.23
CA PRO A 444 -15.70 -23.40 25.96
C PRO A 444 -15.73 -22.42 24.77
N PRO A 445 -15.12 -22.79 23.62
CA PRO A 445 -15.23 -22.00 22.39
C PRO A 445 -16.66 -22.02 21.82
N PRO A 446 -17.08 -20.98 21.07
CA PRO A 446 -18.39 -20.95 20.45
C PRO A 446 -18.53 -22.03 19.37
N PRO A 447 -19.75 -22.57 19.15
CA PRO A 447 -19.99 -23.59 18.14
C PRO A 447 -19.88 -23.03 16.71
N PRO A 448 -19.47 -23.86 15.73
CA PRO A 448 -19.38 -23.47 14.32
C PRO A 448 -20.78 -23.26 13.70
N PRO A 449 -20.91 -22.41 12.67
CA PRO A 449 -22.19 -22.17 11.99
C PRO A 449 -22.64 -23.43 11.23
N MET A 450 -23.94 -23.75 11.32
CA MET A 450 -24.58 -24.85 10.60
C MET A 450 -24.61 -24.58 9.09
N SER A 451 -24.12 -25.54 8.31
CA SER A 451 -24.30 -25.61 6.85
C SER A 451 -25.68 -26.18 6.52
N LEU A 452 -26.44 -25.47 5.68
CA LEU A 452 -27.62 -25.98 5.01
C LEU A 452 -27.22 -26.71 3.71
N ASP A 453 -27.95 -27.77 3.42
CA ASP A 453 -28.07 -28.54 2.18
C ASP A 453 -27.08 -29.70 1.92
N SER A 454 -27.58 -30.93 2.14
CA SER A 454 -27.86 -31.87 1.03
C SER A 454 -28.51 -33.14 1.56
N VAL A 455 -29.82 -33.30 1.29
CA VAL A 455 -30.46 -34.63 1.29
C VAL A 455 -31.30 -34.71 0.02
N ALA A 456 -30.80 -35.46 -0.95
CA ALA A 456 -31.57 -36.02 -2.05
C ALA A 456 -31.19 -37.49 -2.16
N ASP A 457 -32.18 -38.35 -1.93
CA ASP A 457 -32.43 -39.67 -2.52
C ASP A 457 -33.02 -40.61 -1.47
N GLU A 458 -34.34 -40.82 -1.54
CA GLU A 458 -34.88 -42.18 -1.68
C GLU A 458 -36.35 -42.12 -2.15
N LEU A 459 -36.61 -42.94 -3.17
CA LEU A 459 -37.86 -43.16 -3.88
C LEU A 459 -38.81 -44.03 -3.02
N ALA A 460 -40.13 -43.77 -3.09
CA ALA A 460 -41.13 -44.71 -3.62
C ALA A 460 -42.57 -44.38 -3.19
N ASP A 461 -43.47 -44.59 -4.16
CA ASP A 461 -44.87 -45.00 -4.07
C ASP A 461 -46.00 -43.97 -3.80
N ASP A 462 -46.68 -43.74 -4.93
CA ASP A 462 -48.12 -43.91 -5.18
C ASP A 462 -49.16 -42.81 -4.88
N ASP A 463 -50.00 -42.69 -5.90
CA ASP A 463 -51.41 -42.32 -5.93
C ASP A 463 -51.85 -40.84 -6.07
N LEU A 464 -52.09 -40.51 -7.34
CA LEU A 464 -53.41 -40.22 -7.93
C LEU A 464 -54.13 -38.87 -7.62
N LEU A 465 -54.29 -38.14 -8.73
CA LEU A 465 -55.51 -37.46 -9.24
C LEU A 465 -55.69 -35.94 -9.08
N ASP A 466 -55.74 -35.34 -10.27
CA ASP A 466 -56.63 -34.29 -10.77
C ASP A 466 -56.61 -32.85 -10.20
N ALA A 467 -56.22 -31.94 -11.10
CA ALA A 467 -56.56 -30.51 -11.17
C ALA A 467 -58.11 -30.30 -11.34
N PRO A 468 -58.70 -29.07 -11.40
CA PRO A 468 -58.06 -27.78 -11.71
C PRO A 468 -58.65 -26.47 -11.08
N THR A 469 -57.85 -25.40 -11.19
CA THR A 469 -58.18 -23.97 -11.47
C THR A 469 -59.42 -23.28 -10.85
N ARG A 470 -59.22 -22.13 -10.18
CA ARG A 470 -59.54 -20.74 -10.66
C ARG A 470 -59.64 -19.71 -9.51
N THR A 471 -58.84 -18.65 -9.64
CA THR A 471 -59.14 -17.20 -9.45
C THR A 471 -60.24 -16.74 -8.48
N ARG A 472 -59.89 -15.85 -7.53
CA ARG A 472 -60.40 -14.45 -7.40
C ARG A 472 -60.04 -13.80 -6.05
N GLU A 473 -59.39 -12.65 -6.08
CA GLU A 473 -59.55 -11.56 -5.09
C GLU A 473 -60.92 -10.83 -5.35
N PRO A 474 -61.35 -9.75 -4.64
CA PRO A 474 -60.81 -9.03 -3.46
C PRO A 474 -61.90 -8.69 -2.38
N SER A 475 -61.53 -8.03 -1.27
CA SER A 475 -62.06 -6.69 -0.87
C SER A 475 -62.02 -6.37 0.64
N TYR A 476 -61.44 -5.20 0.93
CA TYR A 476 -61.88 -4.08 1.78
C TYR A 476 -62.49 -4.27 3.20
N ALA A 477 -61.74 -3.75 4.18
CA ALA A 477 -62.04 -2.54 4.98
C ALA A 477 -62.60 -2.62 6.42
N GLU A 478 -62.15 -1.59 7.18
CA GLU A 478 -62.73 -0.92 8.36
C GLU A 478 -62.26 -1.32 9.79
N GLN A 479 -61.39 -0.45 10.34
CA GLN A 479 -61.39 0.02 11.74
C GLN A 479 -62.64 0.92 12.00
N PRO A 480 -63.02 1.40 13.22
CA PRO A 480 -62.21 1.62 14.44
C PRO A 480 -62.94 1.40 15.81
N THR A 481 -62.25 1.56 16.95
CA THR A 481 -62.55 2.55 18.03
C THR A 481 -61.78 2.30 19.35
N ARG A 482 -61.67 3.39 20.10
CA ARG A 482 -60.83 3.72 21.27
C ARG A 482 -61.23 3.05 22.61
N GLY A 483 -60.24 2.88 23.49
CA GLY A 483 -60.17 3.56 24.79
C GLY A 483 -60.58 2.78 26.05
N GLY A 484 -59.63 2.65 26.99
CA GLY A 484 -59.90 2.27 28.38
C GLY A 484 -58.64 1.88 29.15
N ALA A 485 -58.15 2.79 30.00
CA ALA A 485 -57.02 2.62 30.91
C ALA A 485 -57.34 1.65 32.06
N LEU A 486 -56.29 1.06 32.69
CA LEU A 486 -56.14 0.95 34.16
C LEU A 486 -54.76 0.36 34.51
N ASP A 487 -54.10 1.01 35.49
CA ASP A 487 -52.86 0.66 36.18
C ASP A 487 -52.89 -0.73 36.83
N PHE A 488 -51.74 -1.41 36.88
CA PHE A 488 -51.30 -2.17 38.07
C PHE A 488 -49.76 -2.34 38.06
N GLN A 489 -49.14 -1.90 39.16
CA GLN A 489 -47.70 -2.01 39.47
C GLN A 489 -47.38 -3.34 40.21
N PRO A 490 -46.09 -3.67 40.44
CA PRO A 490 -45.51 -5.00 40.17
C PRO A 490 -45.34 -5.89 41.42
N SER A 491 -45.15 -7.19 41.19
CA SER A 491 -44.69 -8.15 42.21
C SER A 491 -43.21 -8.51 42.04
N SER A 492 -42.51 -8.33 43.16
CA SER A 492 -41.13 -8.66 43.49
C SER A 492 -40.89 -10.16 43.72
N THR A 493 -39.62 -10.58 43.66
CA THR A 493 -38.87 -11.40 44.65
C THR A 493 -37.44 -11.60 44.09
N GLU A 494 -36.36 -11.04 44.69
CA GLU A 494 -35.63 -11.49 45.91
C GLU A 494 -34.87 -12.83 45.68
N ASP A 495 -33.61 -13.05 46.06
CA ASP A 495 -32.65 -12.27 46.85
C ASP A 495 -31.23 -12.93 46.88
N ALA A 496 -30.30 -12.20 47.53
CA ALA A 496 -29.06 -12.65 48.23
C ALA A 496 -27.78 -12.88 47.40
N SER A 497 -26.58 -12.42 47.79
CA SER A 497 -25.97 -11.76 48.97
C SER A 497 -24.63 -11.17 48.49
N GLY A 498 -23.96 -10.12 49.02
CA GLY A 498 -23.79 -9.67 50.41
C GLY A 498 -22.31 -9.76 50.83
N LEU A 499 -21.77 -8.71 51.47
CA LEU A 499 -20.41 -8.47 52.06
C LEU A 499 -19.35 -7.85 51.12
N LEU A 500 -18.62 -6.76 51.43
CA LEU A 500 -18.42 -6.00 52.67
C LEU A 500 -17.83 -4.59 52.32
N MET A 501 -18.19 -3.57 53.10
CA MET A 501 -17.81 -2.17 52.95
C MET A 501 -17.07 -1.67 54.22
N GLN A 502 -16.42 -0.50 54.08
CA GLN A 502 -15.92 0.46 55.09
C GLN A 502 -14.43 0.30 55.48
N ILE A 503 -13.59 1.34 55.64
CA ILE A 503 -13.68 2.71 56.20
C ILE A 503 -12.52 3.53 55.54
N GLY A 504 -12.48 4.86 55.33
CA GLY A 504 -13.30 6.01 55.73
C GLY A 504 -12.73 7.35 55.20
N ARG A 505 -13.51 8.42 55.38
CA ARG A 505 -13.14 9.85 55.21
C ARG A 505 -12.60 10.41 56.53
N GLN A 506 -11.61 11.32 56.49
CA GLN A 506 -11.63 12.64 57.16
C GLN A 506 -10.30 13.42 57.00
N ALA A 507 -10.45 14.75 56.80
CA ALA A 507 -9.63 15.91 57.26
C ALA A 507 -8.13 15.97 56.91
N GLU A 508 -7.63 16.94 56.13
CA GLU A 508 -7.50 18.42 56.32
C GLU A 508 -6.19 18.85 57.02
N GLU A 509 -5.70 20.00 56.54
CA GLU A 509 -4.70 20.94 57.10
C GLU A 509 -3.21 20.78 56.73
N GLY A 510 -2.69 21.82 56.07
CA GLY A 510 -1.44 22.46 56.46
C GLY A 510 -0.32 22.48 55.43
N LEU A 511 -0.25 23.54 54.60
CA LEU A 511 0.97 24.34 54.40
C LEU A 511 0.65 25.60 53.56
N GLU A 512 0.60 26.74 54.25
CA GLU A 512 0.53 28.09 53.69
C GLU A 512 1.90 28.59 53.20
N SER A 513 1.93 29.14 51.98
CA SER A 513 2.48 30.44 51.48
C SER A 513 3.87 30.99 51.94
N PRO A 514 4.42 32.10 51.38
CA PRO A 514 3.97 32.96 50.27
C PRO A 514 5.09 33.39 49.28
N ASP A 515 4.73 34.00 48.15
CA ASP A 515 5.28 35.32 47.76
C ASP A 515 4.46 35.99 46.63
N GLN A 516 3.87 37.13 46.99
CA GLN A 516 3.22 38.12 46.15
C GLN A 516 3.70 39.48 46.67
N GLU A 517 4.35 40.30 45.84
CA GLU A 517 4.41 41.78 45.85
C GLU A 517 5.28 42.15 44.60
N ARG A 518 5.03 43.16 43.77
CA ARG A 518 4.15 44.33 43.76
C ARG A 518 4.25 45.02 42.38
N SER A 519 3.16 45.70 41.99
CA SER A 519 3.04 47.00 41.28
C SER A 519 3.88 47.30 40.02
N SER A 520 3.30 47.52 38.83
CA SER A 520 2.40 48.60 38.39
C SER A 520 3.06 49.99 38.21
N LEU A 521 3.17 50.47 36.96
CA LEU A 521 3.07 51.87 36.51
C LEU A 521 2.88 51.86 34.97
N MET A 522 1.68 52.19 34.46
CA MET A 522 1.29 53.50 33.89
C MET A 522 1.80 53.70 32.46
N MET A 523 0.89 53.71 31.47
CA MET A 523 0.42 54.90 30.72
C MET A 523 1.48 55.42 29.72
N GLU A 524 1.21 55.78 28.47
CA GLU A 524 -0.01 56.11 27.75
C GLU A 524 0.37 56.31 26.25
N LEU A 525 -0.58 55.96 25.38
CA LEU A 525 -1.06 56.69 24.19
C LEU A 525 -0.20 56.91 22.91
N GLY A 526 -0.89 56.66 21.80
CA GLY A 526 -0.87 57.47 20.57
C GLY A 526 -0.22 56.78 19.38
N GLU A 527 -0.89 55.93 18.59
CA GLU A 527 -1.89 56.22 17.53
C GLU A 527 -1.39 57.03 16.32
N ASP A 528 -1.92 56.58 15.16
CA ASP A 528 -2.03 57.15 13.82
C ASP A 528 -0.85 56.98 12.84
N ALA A 529 -0.94 56.17 11.77
CA ALA A 529 -1.90 56.05 10.66
C ALA A 529 -1.49 56.85 9.40
N PHE A 530 -1.83 56.28 8.23
CA PHE A 530 -1.67 56.76 6.84
C PHE A 530 -0.26 56.59 6.24
N GLY A 531 -0.08 56.16 5.00
CA GLY A 531 -1.00 55.91 3.88
C GLY A 531 -0.19 55.52 2.63
N HIS A 532 -0.93 55.09 1.61
CA HIS A 532 -0.55 54.55 0.30
C HIS A 532 0.47 55.33 -0.57
N ASP A 533 0.82 54.65 -1.69
CA ASP A 533 1.36 55.13 -2.96
C ASP A 533 2.88 55.29 -3.07
N SER A 534 3.57 54.98 -4.18
CA SER A 534 3.25 54.36 -5.47
C SER A 534 4.59 54.13 -6.21
N VAL A 535 4.61 53.18 -7.13
CA VAL A 535 5.66 52.84 -8.13
C VAL A 535 5.86 54.04 -9.08
N PRO A 536 7.04 54.37 -9.69
CA PRO A 536 7.60 53.56 -10.78
C PRO A 536 9.11 53.57 -11.11
N ALA A 537 9.52 52.42 -11.69
CA ALA A 537 10.23 52.13 -12.95
C ALA A 537 11.48 52.93 -13.44
N ASP A 538 12.29 52.13 -14.16
CA ASP A 538 13.22 52.44 -15.26
C ASP A 538 14.73 52.62 -14.97
N ASP A 539 15.45 51.52 -15.28
CA ASP A 539 16.36 51.36 -16.43
C ASP A 539 17.78 51.98 -16.42
N VAL A 540 18.65 51.24 -17.14
CA VAL A 540 19.95 51.57 -17.77
C VAL A 540 21.27 51.63 -16.96
N SER A 541 22.08 50.59 -17.21
CA SER A 541 23.51 50.55 -17.57
C SER A 541 24.64 51.05 -16.65
N HIS A 542 25.60 50.13 -16.47
CA HIS A 542 27.08 50.27 -16.50
C HIS A 542 27.74 51.51 -15.90
N VAL A 543 28.56 51.30 -14.85
CA VAL A 543 29.92 51.86 -14.76
C VAL A 543 30.81 50.89 -13.96
N ASP A 544 31.88 50.41 -14.61
CA ASP A 544 33.06 49.79 -13.99
C ASP A 544 33.83 50.83 -13.16
N VAL A 545 34.33 50.44 -11.98
CA VAL A 545 35.46 51.13 -11.35
C VAL A 545 36.51 50.11 -10.96
N ASP A 546 37.66 50.27 -11.61
CA ASP A 546 38.87 49.49 -11.54
C ASP A 546 39.65 49.72 -10.22
N LEU A 547 40.23 48.60 -9.75
CA LEU A 547 41.61 48.39 -9.25
C LEU A 547 42.26 49.34 -8.23
N ASP A 548 42.75 48.75 -7.14
CA ASP A 548 44.17 48.91 -6.75
C ASP A 548 44.68 47.71 -5.94
N LEU A 549 45.60 46.93 -6.51
CA LEU A 549 46.48 46.01 -5.77
C LEU A 549 47.92 46.26 -6.22
N GLY A 550 48.69 46.89 -5.33
CA GLY A 550 50.08 47.24 -5.53
C GLY A 550 51.04 46.04 -5.58
N SER A 551 51.83 46.04 -6.64
CA SER A 551 53.30 45.89 -6.68
C SER A 551 53.97 44.65 -6.07
N GLN A 552 54.65 43.84 -6.91
CA GLN A 552 56.09 44.01 -7.24
C GLN A 552 56.57 42.90 -8.21
N ALA A 553 57.04 43.30 -9.40
CA ALA A 553 57.94 42.55 -10.31
C ALA A 553 59.41 42.98 -9.99
N PRO A 554 60.54 42.48 -10.59
CA PRO A 554 60.72 41.97 -11.96
C PRO A 554 61.74 40.80 -12.09
N ALA A 555 61.93 40.15 -13.25
CA ALA A 555 62.83 40.55 -14.35
C ALA A 555 63.08 39.29 -15.22
N VAL A 556 63.21 39.26 -16.55
CA VAL A 556 63.43 40.29 -17.58
C VAL A 556 63.23 39.65 -18.98
N LEU A 557 62.59 40.43 -19.86
CA LEU A 557 62.58 40.55 -21.34
C LEU A 557 62.58 39.31 -22.25
N ARG A 558 61.59 39.11 -23.15
CA ARG A 558 61.21 39.89 -24.38
C ARG A 558 62.27 39.89 -25.50
N ALA A 559 61.90 39.30 -26.64
CA ALA A 559 62.02 39.83 -28.02
C ALA A 559 61.46 38.76 -29.02
N ALA A 560 60.35 39.04 -29.72
CA ALA A 560 60.25 39.43 -31.15
C ALA A 560 60.11 38.19 -32.08
N LEU A 561 58.95 37.93 -32.71
CA LEU A 561 58.50 38.42 -34.05
C LEU A 561 59.51 38.00 -35.16
N ASP A 562 59.21 37.34 -36.27
CA ASP A 562 58.01 37.05 -37.06
C ASP A 562 58.33 35.84 -37.97
N GLU A 563 57.35 34.98 -38.30
CA GLU A 563 57.07 34.53 -39.68
C GLU A 563 55.82 33.64 -39.73
N GLU A 564 55.06 33.85 -40.81
CA GLU A 564 53.68 33.45 -41.11
C GLU A 564 53.31 31.98 -40.84
N VAL A 565 52.21 31.77 -40.10
CA VAL A 565 51.32 30.61 -40.24
C VAL A 565 49.89 31.03 -39.93
N ASP A 566 48.98 30.81 -40.88
CA ASP A 566 47.52 30.87 -40.71
C ASP A 566 47.11 30.14 -39.43
N THR A 567 46.62 30.89 -38.43
CA THR A 567 46.03 30.31 -37.23
C THR A 567 44.56 30.72 -37.14
N VAL A 568 43.72 29.75 -37.49
CA VAL A 568 42.31 29.68 -37.15
C VAL A 568 42.17 29.92 -35.65
N THR A 569 41.51 31.01 -35.25
CA THR A 569 41.18 31.32 -33.86
C THR A 569 40.14 30.33 -33.33
N GLY A 570 40.60 29.19 -32.83
CA GLY A 570 39.83 28.30 -31.98
C GLY A 570 40.05 28.69 -30.53
N ALA A 571 39.06 29.35 -29.92
CA ALA A 571 38.99 29.50 -28.48
C ALA A 571 39.06 28.10 -27.85
N ILE A 572 40.08 27.87 -27.00
CA ILE A 572 40.15 26.67 -26.17
C ILE A 572 38.99 26.80 -25.18
N ALA A 573 37.87 26.16 -25.51
CA ALA A 573 36.81 25.92 -24.56
C ALA A 573 37.43 25.17 -23.38
N VAL A 574 37.41 25.79 -22.20
CA VAL A 574 37.55 25.06 -20.95
C VAL A 574 36.39 24.08 -20.96
N VAL A 575 36.68 22.83 -21.35
CA VAL A 575 35.70 21.75 -21.29
C VAL A 575 35.37 21.61 -19.81
N PRO A 576 34.14 21.91 -19.38
CA PRO A 576 33.76 21.62 -18.01
C PRO A 576 34.05 20.13 -17.77
N PRO A 577 34.52 19.74 -16.57
CA PRO A 577 34.69 18.32 -16.25
C PRO A 577 33.41 17.61 -16.69
N PRO A 578 33.50 16.45 -17.39
CA PRO A 578 32.32 15.79 -17.89
C PRO A 578 31.36 15.64 -16.72
N GLU A 579 30.19 16.29 -16.81
CA GLU A 579 29.14 16.13 -15.82
C GLU A 579 29.02 14.62 -15.60
N THR A 580 29.27 14.18 -14.37
CA THR A 580 29.16 12.77 -14.02
C THR A 580 27.71 12.41 -14.23
N VAL A 581 27.41 11.80 -15.38
CA VAL A 581 26.07 11.29 -15.68
C VAL A 581 25.72 10.35 -14.54
N PRO A 582 24.66 10.63 -13.77
CA PRO A 582 24.33 9.82 -12.60
C PRO A 582 24.14 8.37 -13.05
N GLN A 583 24.82 7.44 -12.38
CA GLN A 583 24.56 6.03 -12.59
C GLN A 583 23.13 5.73 -12.13
N ALA A 584 22.39 4.96 -12.92
CA ALA A 584 21.07 4.54 -12.51
C ALA A 584 21.18 3.71 -11.20
N PRO A 585 20.37 4.01 -10.17
CA PRO A 585 20.42 3.27 -8.92
C PRO A 585 20.11 1.80 -9.19
N LEU A 586 20.89 0.91 -8.57
CA LEU A 586 20.64 -0.52 -8.61
C LEU A 586 19.62 -0.88 -7.53
N LEU A 587 18.40 -1.18 -7.97
CA LEU A 587 17.33 -1.67 -7.11
C LEU A 587 17.38 -3.20 -7.06
N LEU A 588 17.58 -3.77 -5.87
CA LEU A 588 17.49 -5.20 -5.61
C LEU A 588 16.26 -5.43 -4.72
N ASP A 589 15.15 -5.80 -5.34
CA ASP A 589 13.87 -6.00 -4.65
C ASP A 589 13.62 -7.48 -4.32
N VAL A 590 12.52 -7.78 -3.62
CA VAL A 590 12.13 -9.14 -3.23
C VAL A 590 10.67 -9.46 -3.58
N THR A 591 10.33 -10.74 -3.67
CA THR A 591 8.92 -11.15 -3.79
C THR A 591 8.22 -11.11 -2.42
N PRO A 592 7.05 -10.45 -2.27
CA PRO A 592 6.42 -10.24 -0.96
C PRO A 592 5.75 -11.50 -0.39
N LEU A 593 5.34 -12.43 -1.26
CA LEU A 593 4.61 -13.66 -0.89
C LEU A 593 5.24 -14.86 -1.58
N SER A 594 5.22 -16.02 -0.91
CA SER A 594 5.74 -17.25 -1.50
C SER A 594 4.90 -17.67 -2.72
N LEU A 595 5.59 -18.03 -3.79
CA LEU A 595 5.01 -18.71 -4.94
C LEU A 595 4.95 -20.22 -4.65
N GLY A 596 3.78 -20.82 -4.82
CA GLY A 596 3.56 -22.24 -4.55
C GLY A 596 2.80 -22.96 -5.65
N VAL A 597 2.82 -24.29 -5.57
CA VAL A 597 2.09 -25.19 -6.47
C VAL A 597 1.25 -26.19 -5.69
N GLU A 598 0.14 -26.62 -6.29
CA GLU A 598 -0.69 -27.66 -5.71
C GLU A 598 -0.03 -29.03 -5.78
N THR A 599 -0.10 -29.74 -4.65
CA THR A 599 0.23 -31.16 -4.51
C THR A 599 -1.04 -32.01 -4.49
N VAL A 600 -0.91 -33.33 -4.67
CA VAL A 600 -2.04 -34.27 -4.85
C VAL A 600 -3.09 -34.19 -3.72
N ASP A 601 -2.70 -33.83 -2.49
CA ASP A 601 -3.59 -33.77 -1.31
C ASP A 601 -4.12 -32.34 -1.02
N GLY A 602 -3.99 -31.41 -1.98
CA GLY A 602 -4.42 -30.02 -1.84
C GLY A 602 -3.50 -29.15 -0.95
N TYR A 603 -2.31 -29.64 -0.62
CA TYR A 603 -1.28 -28.84 0.06
C TYR A 603 -0.50 -27.98 -0.93
N CYS A 604 -0.08 -26.82 -0.45
CA CYS A 604 0.78 -25.89 -1.17
C CYS A 604 2.25 -26.26 -0.92
N GLU A 605 2.96 -26.59 -1.98
CA GLU A 605 4.43 -26.68 -1.94
C GLU A 605 5.03 -25.36 -2.44
N ARG A 606 5.77 -24.68 -1.57
CA ARG A 606 6.43 -23.41 -1.89
C ARG A 606 7.64 -23.64 -2.78
N ILE A 607 7.65 -22.96 -3.92
CA ILE A 607 8.72 -23.00 -4.92
C ILE A 607 9.71 -21.86 -4.69
N ILE A 608 9.22 -20.63 -4.72
CA ILE A 608 10.01 -19.42 -4.44
C ILE A 608 9.44 -18.83 -3.16
N ARG A 609 10.27 -18.68 -2.13
CA ARG A 609 9.79 -18.19 -0.82
C ARG A 609 9.64 -16.67 -0.83
N ARG A 610 8.75 -16.14 0.02
CA ARG A 610 8.70 -14.70 0.30
C ARG A 610 10.07 -14.16 0.71
N ASN A 611 10.32 -12.89 0.42
CA ASN A 611 11.59 -12.19 0.58
C ASN A 611 12.76 -12.78 -0.24
N SER A 612 12.50 -13.62 -1.24
CA SER A 612 13.55 -13.99 -2.21
C SER A 612 13.82 -12.83 -3.15
N ALA A 613 15.10 -12.49 -3.34
CA ALA A 613 15.52 -11.43 -4.26
C ALA A 613 15.02 -11.69 -5.69
N ILE A 614 14.48 -10.65 -6.33
CA ILE A 614 14.00 -10.68 -7.72
C ILE A 614 14.95 -9.87 -8.63
N PRO A 615 15.20 -10.30 -9.88
CA PRO A 615 14.63 -11.48 -10.55
C PRO A 615 15.03 -12.84 -9.93
N ALA A 616 14.06 -13.75 -9.83
CA ALA A 616 14.23 -15.08 -9.26
C ALA A 616 13.81 -16.16 -10.26
N GLY A 617 14.41 -17.36 -10.15
CA GLY A 617 13.99 -18.48 -11.00
C GLY A 617 14.26 -19.83 -10.34
N GLN A 618 13.28 -20.73 -10.43
CA GLN A 618 13.37 -22.06 -9.87
C GLN A 618 12.74 -23.10 -10.80
N THR A 619 13.40 -24.24 -10.94
CA THR A 619 12.90 -25.36 -11.73
C THR A 619 12.50 -26.49 -10.79
N LYS A 620 11.30 -27.02 -10.98
CA LYS A 620 10.81 -28.21 -10.28
C LYS A 620 10.49 -29.32 -11.26
N MET A 621 10.85 -30.54 -10.87
CA MET A 621 10.53 -31.75 -11.63
C MET A 621 9.18 -32.29 -11.19
N PHE A 622 8.31 -32.51 -12.17
CA PHE A 622 7.04 -33.19 -12.05
C PHE A 622 7.06 -34.49 -12.84
N THR A 623 6.11 -35.37 -12.56
CA THR A 623 5.96 -36.64 -13.27
C THR A 623 4.49 -37.00 -13.41
N THR A 624 4.18 -37.87 -14.37
CA THR A 624 2.85 -38.46 -14.51
C THR A 624 2.47 -39.30 -13.29
N ALA A 625 1.23 -39.15 -12.84
CA ALA A 625 0.62 -39.85 -11.72
C ALA A 625 -0.12 -41.13 -12.13
N ARG A 626 -0.40 -41.32 -13.43
CA ARG A 626 -1.10 -42.49 -13.98
C ARG A 626 -0.39 -43.02 -15.23
N ASP A 627 -0.61 -44.30 -15.53
CA ASP A 627 -0.12 -44.92 -16.77
C ASP A 627 -0.80 -44.28 -17.99
N ARG A 628 -0.01 -44.04 -19.05
CA ARG A 628 -0.46 -43.41 -20.30
C ARG A 628 -1.16 -42.06 -20.10
N GLN A 629 -0.78 -41.32 -19.06
CA GLN A 629 -1.29 -39.97 -18.84
C GLN A 629 -0.74 -39.01 -19.91
N GLU A 630 -1.64 -38.39 -20.67
CA GLU A 630 -1.31 -37.51 -21.80
C GLU A 630 -1.27 -36.02 -21.40
N THR A 631 -1.74 -35.68 -20.21
CA THR A 631 -1.84 -34.29 -19.74
C THR A 631 -1.42 -34.15 -18.28
N VAL A 632 -0.63 -33.13 -17.96
CA VAL A 632 -0.31 -32.72 -16.59
C VAL A 632 -0.75 -31.28 -16.36
N VAL A 633 -1.46 -31.05 -15.26
CA VAL A 633 -1.94 -29.74 -14.82
C VAL A 633 -1.17 -29.33 -13.58
N VAL A 634 -0.58 -28.13 -13.60
CA VAL A 634 0.13 -27.52 -12.46
C VAL A 634 -0.61 -26.26 -12.07
N ARG A 635 -1.31 -26.31 -10.92
CA ARG A 635 -1.96 -25.14 -10.32
C ARG A 635 -0.95 -24.34 -9.51
N ILE A 636 -0.99 -23.03 -9.68
CA ILE A 636 -0.02 -22.10 -9.14
C ILE A 636 -0.75 -21.09 -8.28
N CYS A 637 -0.26 -20.90 -7.07
CA CYS A 637 -0.83 -20.00 -6.09
C CYS A 637 0.26 -19.13 -5.44
N GLN A 638 -0.17 -18.09 -4.75
CA GLN A 638 0.69 -17.19 -4.00
C GLN A 638 0.12 -17.01 -2.59
N GLY A 639 0.99 -17.16 -1.58
CA GLY A 639 0.62 -17.01 -0.18
C GLY A 639 1.42 -17.93 0.76
N GLU A 640 1.10 -17.85 2.05
CA GLU A 640 1.83 -18.53 3.11
C GLU A 640 1.04 -19.70 3.74
N ASP A 641 -0.22 -19.93 3.37
CA ASP A 641 -0.98 -21.03 3.94
C ASP A 641 -0.47 -22.39 3.43
N ARG A 642 -0.60 -23.43 4.25
CA ARG A 642 -0.22 -24.80 3.88
C ARG A 642 -1.19 -25.43 2.89
N ARG A 643 -2.43 -24.94 2.80
CA ARG A 643 -3.49 -25.42 1.92
C ARG A 643 -3.56 -24.50 0.71
N VAL A 644 -3.70 -25.07 -0.49
CA VAL A 644 -3.80 -24.25 -1.72
C VAL A 644 -5.08 -23.42 -1.72
N ALA A 645 -6.17 -23.96 -1.19
CA ALA A 645 -7.48 -23.30 -1.14
C ALA A 645 -7.47 -21.98 -0.33
N GLU A 646 -6.55 -21.84 0.62
CA GLU A 646 -6.42 -20.65 1.46
C GLU A 646 -5.37 -19.66 0.91
N ASN A 647 -4.76 -19.96 -0.24
CA ASN A 647 -3.83 -19.09 -0.94
C ASN A 647 -4.50 -18.50 -2.19
N GLN A 648 -3.97 -17.38 -2.68
CA GLN A 648 -4.46 -16.76 -3.90
C GLN A 648 -4.06 -17.60 -5.12
N LEU A 649 -5.03 -18.19 -5.83
CA LEU A 649 -4.77 -18.86 -7.09
C LEU A 649 -4.37 -17.82 -8.16
N LEU A 650 -3.23 -18.06 -8.81
CA LEU A 650 -2.75 -17.22 -9.91
C LEU A 650 -3.15 -17.80 -11.28
N GLY A 651 -3.20 -19.12 -11.39
CA GLY A 651 -3.67 -19.82 -12.59
C GLY A 651 -3.14 -21.25 -12.69
N GLU A 652 -3.32 -21.85 -13.87
CA GLU A 652 -2.95 -23.24 -14.14
C GLU A 652 -2.08 -23.34 -15.40
N VAL A 653 -1.10 -24.24 -15.36
CA VAL A 653 -0.28 -24.60 -16.52
C VAL A 653 -0.63 -26.02 -16.94
N VAL A 654 -1.16 -26.16 -18.15
CA VAL A 654 -1.52 -27.44 -18.74
C VAL A 654 -0.46 -27.81 -19.77
N LEU A 655 0.21 -28.95 -19.57
CA LEU A 655 1.07 -29.58 -20.55
C LEU A 655 0.35 -30.80 -21.11
N ASP A 656 -0.06 -30.72 -22.37
CA ASP A 656 -0.79 -31.75 -23.13
C ASP A 656 0.10 -32.46 -24.15
N GLY A 657 -0.44 -33.51 -24.78
CA GLY A 657 0.28 -34.28 -25.79
C GLY A 657 1.47 -35.09 -25.25
N LEU A 658 1.49 -35.39 -23.95
CA LEU A 658 2.57 -36.18 -23.36
C LEU A 658 2.60 -37.58 -23.97
N ARG A 659 3.81 -38.06 -24.28
CA ARG A 659 4.00 -39.40 -24.81
C ARG A 659 3.41 -40.47 -23.87
N PRO A 660 2.73 -41.51 -24.40
CA PRO A 660 2.26 -42.62 -23.58
C PRO A 660 3.42 -43.36 -22.91
N ALA A 661 3.48 -43.33 -21.59
CA ALA A 661 4.45 -44.07 -20.80
C ALA A 661 3.85 -44.54 -19.46
N ALA A 662 4.51 -45.47 -18.78
CA ALA A 662 4.11 -45.85 -17.43
C ALA A 662 4.20 -44.65 -16.47
N ARG A 663 3.39 -44.66 -15.41
CA ARG A 663 3.45 -43.69 -14.31
C ARG A 663 4.90 -43.49 -13.86
N GLY A 664 5.31 -42.24 -13.63
CA GLY A 664 6.66 -41.95 -13.17
C GLY A 664 7.72 -41.79 -14.28
N LYS A 665 7.41 -42.16 -15.53
CA LYS A 665 8.41 -42.23 -16.62
C LYS A 665 8.50 -40.98 -17.48
N VAL A 666 7.44 -40.17 -17.54
CA VAL A 666 7.51 -38.85 -18.19
C VAL A 666 8.00 -37.85 -17.15
N GLN A 667 9.11 -37.18 -17.44
CA GLN A 667 9.74 -36.20 -16.55
C GLN A 667 9.47 -34.81 -17.12
N ILE A 668 8.83 -33.96 -16.32
CA ILE A 668 8.38 -32.65 -16.76
C ILE A 668 9.12 -31.61 -15.93
N ALA A 669 9.98 -30.83 -16.57
CA ALA A 669 10.67 -29.71 -15.93
C ALA A 669 9.78 -28.47 -16.04
N VAL A 670 9.31 -27.95 -14.90
CA VAL A 670 8.55 -26.70 -14.84
C VAL A 670 9.42 -25.63 -14.21
N ARG A 671 9.76 -24.60 -14.99
CA ARG A 671 10.56 -23.45 -14.58
C ARG A 671 9.64 -22.27 -14.29
N PHE A 672 9.71 -21.79 -13.06
CA PHE A 672 9.04 -20.59 -12.56
C PHE A 672 10.07 -19.46 -12.54
N MET A 673 9.73 -18.31 -13.13
CA MET A 673 10.61 -17.15 -13.17
C MET A 673 9.81 -15.92 -12.75
N ILE A 674 10.33 -15.17 -11.80
CA ILE A 674 9.81 -13.86 -11.39
C ILE A 674 10.81 -12.84 -11.91
N ASP A 675 10.39 -11.87 -12.72
CA ASP A 675 11.28 -10.84 -13.26
C ASP A 675 11.45 -9.63 -12.31
N ALA A 676 12.11 -8.57 -12.80
CA ALA A 676 12.40 -7.38 -12.00
C ALA A 676 11.16 -6.53 -11.70
N ASP A 677 10.06 -6.71 -12.43
CA ASP A 677 8.77 -6.03 -12.17
C ASP A 677 7.89 -6.85 -11.20
N GLY A 678 8.33 -8.07 -10.87
CA GLY A 678 7.56 -9.03 -10.07
C GLY A 678 6.75 -10.03 -10.91
N THR A 679 6.86 -9.99 -12.25
CA THR A 679 6.00 -10.78 -13.14
C THR A 679 6.42 -12.24 -13.25
N LEU A 680 5.43 -13.13 -13.09
CA LEU A 680 5.60 -14.58 -13.15
C LEU A 680 5.51 -15.12 -14.59
N GLN A 681 6.59 -15.77 -15.03
CA GLN A 681 6.61 -16.58 -16.25
C GLN A 681 6.82 -18.05 -15.91
N VAL A 682 6.00 -18.92 -16.51
CA VAL A 682 6.11 -20.37 -16.30
C VAL A 682 6.32 -21.10 -17.62
N ARG A 683 7.34 -21.96 -17.64
CA ARG A 683 7.68 -22.81 -18.78
C ARG A 683 7.69 -24.27 -18.35
N ALA A 684 6.88 -25.10 -18.98
CA ALA A 684 6.87 -26.54 -18.79
C ALA A 684 7.54 -27.24 -19.98
N GLN A 685 8.36 -28.26 -19.72
CA GLN A 685 9.03 -29.04 -20.76
C GLN A 685 9.03 -30.52 -20.40
N ASP A 686 8.60 -31.39 -21.33
CA ASP A 686 8.93 -32.81 -21.26
C ASP A 686 10.41 -33.00 -21.61
N VAL A 687 11.19 -33.45 -20.62
CA VAL A 687 12.64 -33.62 -20.74
C VAL A 687 13.00 -34.68 -21.79
N GLY A 688 12.15 -35.69 -21.99
CA GLY A 688 12.45 -36.81 -22.88
C GLY A 688 12.22 -36.51 -24.36
N THR A 689 11.24 -35.68 -24.68
CA THR A 689 10.87 -35.30 -26.06
C THR A 689 11.39 -33.92 -26.44
N GLY A 690 11.72 -33.10 -25.44
CA GLY A 690 12.02 -31.69 -25.63
C GLY A 690 10.79 -30.85 -25.91
N GLN A 691 9.58 -31.43 -25.96
CA GLN A 691 8.32 -30.72 -26.14
C GLN A 691 8.17 -29.69 -25.03
N GLN A 692 7.94 -28.43 -25.42
CA GLN A 692 7.78 -27.31 -24.50
C GLN A 692 6.39 -26.74 -24.63
N GLN A 693 5.83 -26.35 -23.49
CA GLN A 693 4.71 -25.45 -23.41
C GLN A 693 5.14 -24.27 -22.56
N GLN A 694 5.07 -23.08 -23.15
CA GLN A 694 5.20 -21.84 -22.39
C GLN A 694 3.82 -21.25 -22.25
N ILE A 695 3.46 -20.92 -21.02
CA ILE A 695 2.22 -20.22 -20.73
C ILE A 695 2.64 -18.93 -20.01
N ALA A 696 2.32 -17.80 -20.63
CA ALA A 696 2.07 -16.60 -19.85
C ALA A 696 0.75 -16.87 -19.14
N ILE A 697 0.80 -17.04 -17.83
CA ILE A 697 -0.42 -17.31 -17.06
C ILE A 697 -1.29 -16.08 -17.23
N LYS A 698 -2.46 -16.25 -17.85
CA LYS A 698 -3.43 -15.17 -17.99
C LYS A 698 -4.00 -14.93 -16.61
N LEU A 699 -3.43 -13.93 -15.95
CA LEU A 699 -3.72 -13.52 -14.60
C LEU A 699 -5.21 -13.18 -14.50
N ILE A 700 -5.89 -13.73 -13.50
CA ILE A 700 -7.32 -13.46 -13.27
C ILE A 700 -7.51 -11.94 -13.11
N GLY A 701 -8.25 -11.31 -14.02
CA GLY A 701 -8.50 -9.86 -13.99
C GLY A 701 -7.56 -9.00 -14.85
N GLU A 702 -6.61 -9.59 -15.58
CA GLU A 702 -5.84 -8.85 -16.60
C GLU A 702 -6.72 -8.48 -17.79
N LEU A 703 -6.70 -7.19 -18.17
CA LEU A 703 -7.47 -6.67 -19.29
C LEU A 703 -6.76 -7.02 -20.62
N PRO A 704 -7.43 -7.66 -21.59
CA PRO A 704 -6.89 -7.85 -22.93
C PRO A 704 -6.54 -6.52 -23.60
N GLU A 705 -5.54 -6.50 -24.49
CA GLU A 705 -5.11 -5.28 -25.20
C GLU A 705 -6.23 -4.61 -26.02
N GLU A 706 -7.13 -5.40 -26.59
CA GLU A 706 -8.34 -4.89 -27.28
C GLU A 706 -9.23 -4.13 -26.30
N GLN A 707 -9.50 -4.70 -25.12
CA GLN A 707 -10.27 -4.05 -24.07
C GLN A 707 -9.56 -2.79 -23.55
N ILE A 708 -8.25 -2.80 -23.37
CA ILE A 708 -7.49 -1.60 -22.97
C ILE A 708 -7.70 -0.47 -23.99
N THR A 709 -7.72 -0.81 -25.28
CA THR A 709 -7.94 0.16 -26.36
C THR A 709 -9.36 0.72 -26.31
N GLU A 710 -10.38 -0.13 -26.20
CA GLU A 710 -11.79 0.28 -26.05
C GLU A 710 -11.99 1.19 -24.83
N LEU A 711 -11.38 0.84 -23.69
CA LEU A 711 -11.48 1.62 -22.47
C LEU A 711 -10.80 2.99 -22.60
N ARG A 712 -9.66 3.05 -23.28
CA ARG A 712 -8.99 4.32 -23.58
C ARG A 712 -9.87 5.22 -24.45
N GLU A 713 -10.48 4.68 -25.51
CA GLU A 713 -11.41 5.43 -26.36
C GLU A 713 -12.64 5.91 -25.57
N ARG A 714 -13.21 5.05 -24.71
CA ARG A 714 -14.31 5.42 -23.79
C ARG A 714 -13.91 6.59 -22.88
N HIS A 715 -12.70 6.56 -22.32
CA HIS A 715 -12.17 7.65 -21.49
C HIS A 715 -11.97 8.94 -22.28
N GLU A 716 -11.43 8.84 -23.50
CA GLU A 716 -11.29 9.98 -24.41
C GLU A 716 -12.66 10.60 -24.75
N ALA A 717 -13.70 9.80 -24.99
CA ALA A 717 -15.04 10.31 -25.22
C ALA A 717 -15.69 10.97 -23.99
N LYS A 718 -15.51 10.41 -22.78
CA LYS A 718 -16.09 10.96 -21.55
C LYS A 718 -15.41 12.23 -21.03
N LEU A 719 -14.13 12.42 -21.36
CA LEU A 719 -13.32 13.55 -20.88
C LEU A 719 -12.97 14.57 -21.97
N GLY A 720 -13.23 14.23 -23.24
CA GLY A 720 -12.95 15.05 -24.43
C GLY A 720 -14.19 15.73 -25.02
N GLY A 721 -15.29 15.76 -24.29
CA GLY A 721 -16.51 16.53 -24.58
C GLY A 721 -16.48 17.92 -23.98
#